data_AF-A0A9E0LLG5-F1
#
_entry.id   AF-A0A9E0LLG5-F1
#
_cell.length_a   1.000
_cell.length_b   1.000
_cell.length_c   1.000
_cell.angle_alpha   90.00
_cell.angle_beta   90.00
_cell.angle_gamma   90.00
#
_symmetry.space_group_name_H-M   'P 1'
#
loop_
_entity.id
_entity.type
_entity.pdbx_description
1 polymer ?
#
loop_
_entity_poly.entity_id
_entity_poly.type
_entity_poly.pdbx_seq_one_letter_code
_entity_poly.pdbx_strand_id
1 'polypeptide(L)'
;MNFISRLFVLTLSFFLGLTIVSPVFGEEVISNWSSTSSIPNLLASHTSFVIKNKIYVLGGSAATGQSHSGVIFNIPSSNGTLGSWLSSTTFPIAPIYQATTVKENNVYVLGGLEENPGSAQGFVPKVFLNKALPDGALSSWEPLNPLPVPLGQGGTTIIGKWIYYLGGKNSNSVSDKVYYSFINDDGSIDDWSTSLVSLPHPMTGLGVVSYKNNIIVVGGVVGGVVTNKVYKAAVDPANGTISEWQELTNLPSVFNGTNQVIVVENKLITVGGGDSNGPTKKVLYTTINSDGTIQDWVESGNVLPQPVGGGAIGYVNGYLYSIGGYNNGYLNNVYYSKLNIDKILGVPLLKQTDPFWGDLVYDSANLWSPQDPSIARWGCALTSAAMTFNYHGIVTLPNDLPLTPKRLNEWLKSEVDGYVGSGLVNWLALSRLSKEAKPKNPDFLYDALEYSRTGFNSVTLKDDLKNNIPLILEVPGHFIVAQGSTNDTFYINDPYYSKTLLSDYGNTALSMGKFTPSNTDLSYVMLITDEGINLSAFQKFGPMSVPAGSGFLQQPLVKEEGAEKSGPPMYFHYIPKPTDGGDFLVNISSNTIKPYTLKAYFYDVEGRVRIETIKGIVGDNIPDSYTILFNKQNSQASKISKKYSFDSLIADLDRFYKNKLITNSKIYKALRLDVVEAKKFSVKQKKLSRTLLGAFIIVLDSSHKIFIKTDAYQVLRPQAVFLYNSLKP
;
A
#
# COMPACT_ATOMS: atom_id res chain seq x y z
N MET A 1 70.45 -33.97 21.95
CA MET A 1 70.85 -34.95 20.92
C MET A 1 69.85 -36.09 20.94
N ASN A 2 69.48 -36.54 19.74
CA ASN A 2 68.78 -37.78 19.38
C ASN A 2 67.28 -37.73 19.06
N PHE A 3 67.07 -38.18 17.83
CA PHE A 3 65.90 -38.26 16.97
C PHE A 3 65.13 -39.57 17.20
N ILE A 4 63.80 -39.47 17.12
CA ILE A 4 62.85 -40.24 16.29
C ILE A 4 63.08 -41.77 16.11
N SER A 5 62.08 -42.58 16.48
CA SER A 5 61.45 -43.56 15.57
C SER A 5 60.08 -44.04 16.07
N ARG A 6 59.20 -44.32 15.10
CA ARG A 6 57.74 -44.54 15.19
C ARG A 6 57.38 -45.93 15.74
N LEU A 7 56.20 -46.06 16.37
CA LEU A 7 55.31 -47.20 16.12
C LEU A 7 53.83 -46.84 16.38
N PHE A 8 52.98 -47.32 15.46
CA PHE A 8 51.54 -47.16 15.34
C PHE A 8 50.79 -48.00 16.39
N VAL A 9 49.73 -47.44 17.00
CA VAL A 9 48.59 -48.22 17.53
C VAL A 9 47.31 -47.48 17.15
N LEU A 10 46.44 -48.16 16.39
CA LEU A 10 45.07 -47.75 16.12
C LEU A 10 44.25 -47.82 17.41
N THR A 11 43.52 -46.75 17.73
CA THR A 11 42.30 -46.83 18.54
C THR A 11 41.16 -46.16 17.78
N LEU A 12 40.15 -46.98 17.52
CA LEU A 12 38.91 -46.70 16.83
C LEU A 12 38.00 -45.85 17.75
N SER A 13 37.69 -44.61 17.36
CA SER A 13 36.70 -43.78 18.05
C SER A 13 35.49 -43.57 17.13
N PHE A 14 34.37 -44.20 17.48
CA PHE A 14 33.06 -43.96 16.89
C PHE A 14 32.62 -42.52 17.18
N PHE A 15 32.62 -41.65 16.16
CA PHE A 15 31.93 -40.36 16.22
C PHE A 15 30.46 -40.58 15.87
N LEU A 16 29.60 -40.61 16.88
CA LEU A 16 28.17 -40.36 16.69
C LEU A 16 28.03 -38.89 16.31
N GLY A 17 27.87 -38.61 15.01
CA GLY A 17 27.54 -37.27 14.52
C GLY A 17 26.12 -36.93 14.93
N LEU A 18 25.93 -36.39 16.14
CA LEU A 18 24.73 -35.66 16.49
C LEU A 18 24.76 -34.36 15.66
N THR A 19 24.00 -34.33 14.57
CA THR A 19 23.62 -33.08 13.93
C THR A 19 22.77 -32.32 14.93
N ILE A 20 23.38 -31.38 15.65
CA ILE A 20 22.64 -30.31 16.32
C ILE A 20 22.03 -29.50 15.18
N VAL A 21 20.80 -29.83 14.81
CA VAL A 21 19.93 -28.89 14.11
C VAL A 21 19.66 -27.81 15.15
N SER A 22 20.49 -26.76 15.16
CA SER A 22 20.14 -25.54 15.87
C SER A 22 18.78 -25.11 15.31
N PRO A 23 17.73 -24.96 16.13
CA PRO A 23 16.51 -24.35 15.65
C PRO A 23 16.90 -22.99 15.08
N VAL A 24 16.54 -22.75 13.82
CA VAL A 24 16.52 -21.39 13.29
C VAL A 24 15.42 -20.69 14.07
N PHE A 25 15.76 -20.12 15.22
CA PHE A 25 14.86 -19.22 15.91
C PHE A 25 14.67 -18.03 14.96
N GLY A 26 13.43 -17.85 14.48
CA GLY A 26 13.04 -16.59 13.86
C GLY A 26 13.37 -15.44 14.81
N GLU A 27 13.63 -14.25 14.25
CA GLU A 27 13.91 -13.06 15.06
C GLU A 27 12.82 -12.87 16.14
N GLU A 28 13.23 -12.60 17.37
CA GLU A 28 12.31 -12.42 18.48
C GLU A 28 11.39 -11.21 18.21
N VAL A 29 10.08 -11.39 18.41
CA VAL A 29 9.05 -10.36 18.16
C VAL A 29 9.37 -9.05 18.89
N ILE A 30 9.97 -9.15 20.08
CA ILE A 30 10.34 -8.02 20.92
C ILE A 30 11.86 -8.02 21.01
N SER A 31 12.49 -6.92 20.62
CA SER A 31 13.94 -6.71 20.75
C SER A 31 14.35 -6.46 22.21
N ASN A 32 15.66 -6.38 22.48
CA ASN A 32 16.17 -5.97 23.79
C ASN A 32 15.62 -4.60 24.22
N TRP A 33 15.21 -4.50 25.49
CA TRP A 33 14.76 -3.25 26.09
C TRP A 33 15.95 -2.34 26.43
N SER A 34 15.83 -1.06 26.08
CA SER A 34 16.82 -0.03 26.36
C SER A 34 16.20 1.12 27.16
N SER A 35 16.99 1.77 28.02
CA SER A 35 16.55 2.99 28.71
C SER A 35 16.60 4.19 27.78
N THR A 36 15.66 5.11 27.94
CA THR A 36 15.68 6.42 27.28
C THR A 36 15.30 7.53 28.28
N SER A 37 15.10 8.76 27.80
CA SER A 37 14.82 9.92 28.65
C SER A 37 13.64 9.66 29.60
N SER A 38 13.91 9.67 30.89
CA SER A 38 12.94 9.48 31.97
C SER A 38 11.88 10.59 31.99
N ILE A 39 10.68 10.25 32.45
CA ILE A 39 9.67 11.27 32.78
C ILE A 39 10.14 12.13 33.97
N PRO A 40 9.70 13.40 34.09
CA PRO A 40 10.20 14.30 35.13
C PRO A 40 9.83 13.88 36.56
N ASN A 41 8.68 13.21 36.72
CA ASN A 41 8.14 12.79 38.02
C ASN A 41 8.18 11.27 38.16
N LEU A 42 8.38 10.78 39.39
CA LEU A 42 8.21 9.37 39.73
C LEU A 42 6.70 9.08 39.80
N LEU A 43 6.15 8.31 38.85
CA LEU A 43 4.70 8.14 38.70
C LEU A 43 4.31 6.65 38.63
N ALA A 44 3.24 6.28 39.31
CA ALA A 44 2.52 5.01 39.10
C ALA A 44 1.01 5.27 39.02
N SER A 45 0.27 4.30 38.50
CA SER A 45 -1.20 4.39 38.33
C SER A 45 -1.64 5.54 37.43
N HIS A 46 -0.73 6.00 36.58
CA HIS A 46 -0.97 6.95 35.49
C HIS A 46 -1.41 6.19 34.24
N THR A 47 -1.84 6.93 33.22
CA THR A 47 -2.11 6.37 31.89
C THR A 47 -1.18 7.00 30.87
N SER A 48 -0.81 6.25 29.84
CA SER A 48 -0.19 6.79 28.63
C SER A 48 -1.09 6.55 27.44
N PHE A 49 -1.00 7.42 26.46
CA PHE A 49 -1.70 7.26 25.19
C PHE A 49 -0.87 7.83 24.04
N VAL A 50 -1.16 7.38 22.83
CA VAL A 50 -0.47 7.80 21.62
C VAL A 50 -1.46 8.48 20.70
N ILE A 51 -1.08 9.64 20.18
CA ILE A 51 -1.81 10.30 19.11
C ILE A 51 -0.80 10.64 18.02
N LYS A 52 -1.08 10.19 16.80
CA LYS A 52 -0.17 10.30 15.66
C LYS A 52 1.20 9.71 16.02
N ASN A 53 2.23 10.55 16.14
CA ASN A 53 3.61 10.16 16.44
C ASN A 53 4.09 10.62 17.83
N LYS A 54 3.17 11.00 18.73
CA LYS A 54 3.51 11.53 20.05
C LYS A 54 3.01 10.62 21.16
N ILE A 55 3.82 10.45 22.20
CA ILE A 55 3.48 9.72 23.42
C ILE A 55 3.10 10.74 24.48
N TYR A 56 1.95 10.57 25.12
CA TYR A 56 1.48 11.39 26.22
C TYR A 56 1.42 10.57 27.51
N VAL A 57 1.65 11.24 28.64
CA VAL A 57 1.51 10.70 29.99
C VAL A 57 0.60 11.63 30.79
N LEU A 58 -0.40 11.04 31.44
CA LEU A 58 -1.43 11.75 32.19
C LEU A 58 -1.74 11.05 33.52
N GLY A 59 -1.86 11.85 34.57
CA GLY A 59 -2.31 11.40 35.89
C GLY A 59 -1.22 10.70 36.71
N GLY A 60 -1.66 9.95 37.71
CA GLY A 60 -0.84 9.11 38.56
C GLY A 60 -0.40 9.76 39.86
N SER A 61 0.00 8.90 40.80
CA SER A 61 0.50 9.28 42.13
C SER A 61 2.02 9.29 42.14
N ALA A 62 2.59 10.22 42.91
CA ALA A 62 4.03 10.29 43.21
C ALA A 62 4.36 9.88 44.65
N ALA A 63 5.66 9.77 44.94
CA ALA A 63 6.20 9.28 46.22
C ALA A 63 5.75 10.04 47.48
N THR A 64 5.29 11.29 47.34
CA THR A 64 4.76 12.12 48.44
C THR A 64 3.24 12.00 48.61
N GLY A 65 2.59 11.08 47.89
CA GLY A 65 1.12 10.96 47.86
C GLY A 65 0.45 12.13 47.14
N GLN A 66 1.18 12.85 46.29
CA GLN A 66 0.62 13.91 45.45
C GLN A 66 0.19 13.32 44.11
N SER A 67 -1.08 13.53 43.75
CA SER A 67 -1.58 13.28 42.39
C SER A 67 -1.14 14.36 41.41
N HIS A 68 -0.88 13.97 40.16
CA HIS A 68 -0.42 14.88 39.10
C HIS A 68 -1.51 15.17 38.06
N SER A 69 -1.82 16.44 37.85
CA SER A 69 -2.68 16.91 36.75
C SER A 69 -1.91 17.32 35.49
N GLY A 70 -0.58 17.43 35.57
CA GLY A 70 0.26 17.80 34.44
C GLY A 70 0.27 16.72 33.35
N VAL A 71 -0.08 17.11 32.13
CA VAL A 71 0.08 16.25 30.95
C VAL A 71 1.43 16.55 30.32
N ILE A 72 2.23 15.52 30.09
CA ILE A 72 3.52 15.64 29.40
C ILE A 72 3.52 14.80 28.14
N PHE A 73 4.32 15.19 27.16
CA PHE A 73 4.47 14.44 25.92
C PHE A 73 5.90 14.41 25.41
N ASN A 74 6.17 13.45 24.54
CA ASN A 74 7.43 13.30 23.83
C ASN A 74 7.20 12.90 22.37
N ILE A 75 8.17 13.19 21.52
CA ILE A 75 8.19 12.80 20.11
C ILE A 75 9.40 11.88 19.93
N PRO A 76 9.20 10.56 19.74
CA PRO A 76 10.31 9.66 19.53
C PRO A 76 11.10 9.98 18.26
N SER A 77 12.42 9.81 18.35
CA SER A 77 13.32 9.85 17.20
C SER A 77 13.14 8.60 16.32
N SER A 78 13.72 8.59 15.12
CA SER A 78 13.61 7.47 14.17
C SER A 78 14.18 6.14 14.69
N ASN A 79 15.09 6.17 15.65
CA ASN A 79 15.66 5.02 16.33
C ASN A 79 14.93 4.66 17.65
N GLY A 80 13.79 5.30 17.93
CA GLY A 80 12.97 5.08 19.11
C GLY A 80 13.35 5.86 20.36
N THR A 81 14.50 6.54 20.41
CA THR A 81 14.91 7.29 21.61
C THR A 81 14.05 8.52 21.84
N LEU A 82 13.73 8.83 23.10
CA LEU A 82 13.03 10.03 23.54
C LEU A 82 14.01 11.14 23.93
N GLY A 83 13.65 12.38 23.62
CA GLY A 83 14.33 13.58 24.12
C GLY A 83 13.76 14.06 25.45
N SER A 84 13.90 15.34 25.76
CA SER A 84 13.25 15.95 26.94
C SER A 84 11.73 15.95 26.82
N TRP A 85 11.04 15.58 27.89
CA TRP A 85 9.58 15.63 27.97
C TRP A 85 9.08 17.08 28.00
N LEU A 86 8.03 17.36 27.24
CA LEU A 86 7.43 18.68 27.10
C LEU A 86 6.08 18.72 27.82
N SER A 87 5.74 19.85 28.43
CA SER A 87 4.42 20.06 29.06
C SER A 87 3.33 20.31 28.02
N SER A 88 2.12 19.86 28.32
CA SER A 88 0.89 20.11 27.58
C SER A 88 -0.19 20.75 28.48
N THR A 89 -1.42 20.84 27.99
CA THR A 89 -2.56 21.33 28.78
C THR A 89 -2.76 20.47 30.03
N THR A 90 -2.79 21.11 31.19
CA THR A 90 -3.08 20.44 32.47
C THR A 90 -4.48 19.83 32.45
N PHE A 91 -4.61 18.62 32.96
CA PHE A 91 -5.89 17.99 33.19
C PHE A 91 -6.65 18.74 34.31
N PRO A 92 -7.98 18.91 34.24
CA PRO A 92 -8.73 19.71 35.22
C PRO A 92 -8.70 19.15 36.64
N ILE A 93 -8.45 17.84 36.76
CA ILE A 93 -8.33 17.12 38.03
C ILE A 93 -6.98 16.41 38.09
N ALA A 94 -6.55 15.97 39.28
CA ALA A 94 -5.36 15.14 39.46
C ALA A 94 -5.79 13.68 39.72
N PRO A 95 -6.04 12.86 38.67
CA PRO A 95 -6.61 11.54 38.82
C PRO A 95 -5.51 10.50 39.05
N ILE A 96 -5.86 9.48 39.82
CA ILE A 96 -5.14 8.20 39.83
C ILE A 96 -6.12 7.07 39.50
N TYR A 97 -5.64 5.98 38.92
CA TYR A 97 -6.47 4.82 38.54
C TYR A 97 -7.57 5.13 37.51
N GLN A 98 -7.41 6.20 36.72
CA GLN A 98 -8.27 6.49 35.57
C GLN A 98 -8.03 5.51 34.42
N ALA A 99 -9.02 5.38 33.55
CA ALA A 99 -8.93 4.61 32.32
C ALA A 99 -8.91 5.57 31.12
N THR A 100 -7.99 5.38 30.18
CA THR A 100 -7.82 6.27 29.02
C THR A 100 -7.90 5.49 27.73
N THR A 101 -8.64 6.00 26.75
CA THR A 101 -8.71 5.44 25.39
C THR A 101 -8.69 6.55 24.34
N VAL A 102 -8.28 6.21 23.12
CA VAL A 102 -8.12 7.15 22.02
C VAL A 102 -8.85 6.64 20.79
N LYS A 103 -9.58 7.54 20.14
CA LYS A 103 -10.13 7.34 18.80
C LYS A 103 -9.69 8.49 17.92
N GLU A 104 -8.89 8.18 16.90
CA GLU A 104 -8.33 9.18 15.98
C GLU A 104 -7.54 10.27 16.73
N ASN A 105 -8.10 11.48 16.81
CA ASN A 105 -7.50 12.61 17.54
C ASN A 105 -8.17 12.88 18.90
N ASN A 106 -9.19 12.10 19.28
CA ASN A 106 -9.97 12.27 20.50
C ASN A 106 -9.45 11.36 21.61
N VAL A 107 -9.18 11.93 22.78
CA VAL A 107 -8.78 11.24 24.01
C VAL A 107 -9.92 11.28 24.99
N TYR A 108 -10.29 10.11 25.51
CA TYR A 108 -11.31 9.97 26.54
C TYR A 108 -10.64 9.51 27.84
N VAL A 109 -10.85 10.24 28.93
CA VAL A 109 -10.39 9.89 30.28
C VAL A 109 -11.60 9.63 31.16
N LEU A 110 -11.70 8.42 31.70
CA LEU A 110 -12.88 7.90 32.38
C LEU A 110 -12.57 7.51 33.82
N GLY A 111 -13.39 8.03 34.74
CA GLY A 111 -13.38 7.67 36.15
C GLY A 111 -12.05 7.97 36.84
N GLY A 112 -11.72 7.11 37.81
CA GLY A 112 -10.53 7.24 38.65
C GLY A 112 -10.85 7.68 40.07
N LEU A 113 -9.79 7.92 40.83
CA LEU A 113 -9.82 8.46 42.18
C LEU A 113 -9.27 9.89 42.12
N GLU A 114 -10.04 10.84 42.65
CA GLU A 114 -9.65 12.25 42.73
C GLU A 114 -9.10 12.56 44.12
N GLU A 115 -7.94 13.23 44.15
CA GLU A 115 -7.38 13.81 45.37
C GLU A 115 -7.70 15.31 45.43
N ASN A 116 -8.58 15.68 46.37
CA ASN A 116 -8.91 17.07 46.64
C ASN A 116 -8.20 17.53 47.92
N PRO A 117 -7.38 18.60 47.89
CA PRO A 117 -6.71 19.12 49.07
C PRO A 117 -7.71 19.41 50.21
N GLY A 118 -7.57 18.72 51.35
CA GLY A 118 -8.43 18.92 52.53
C GLY A 118 -9.72 18.09 52.58
N SER A 119 -9.93 17.13 51.67
CA SER A 119 -11.07 16.20 51.72
C SER A 119 -10.65 14.74 51.54
N ALA A 120 -11.51 13.81 51.94
CA ALA A 120 -11.26 12.37 51.80
C ALA A 120 -11.21 11.96 50.32
N GLN A 121 -10.26 11.09 49.97
CA GLN A 121 -10.13 10.51 48.63
C GLN A 121 -11.44 9.82 48.20
N GLY A 122 -11.87 10.07 46.97
CA GLY A 122 -13.13 9.55 46.45
C GLY A 122 -13.03 9.11 44.99
N PHE A 123 -13.67 7.98 44.66
CA PHE A 123 -13.86 7.59 43.27
C PHE A 123 -14.84 8.54 42.60
N VAL A 124 -14.63 8.84 41.33
CA VAL A 124 -15.44 9.80 40.57
C VAL A 124 -16.04 9.16 39.32
N PRO A 125 -17.25 9.58 38.89
CA PRO A 125 -17.85 9.10 37.65
C PRO A 125 -17.47 9.96 36.42
N LYS A 126 -16.57 10.94 36.59
CA LYS A 126 -16.29 11.96 35.58
C LYS A 126 -15.71 11.34 34.31
N VAL A 127 -16.15 11.84 33.16
CA VAL A 127 -15.60 11.52 31.84
C VAL A 127 -15.20 12.81 31.16
N PHE A 128 -14.03 12.82 30.53
CA PHE A 128 -13.52 13.99 29.83
C PHE A 128 -13.06 13.65 28.42
N LEU A 129 -13.29 14.58 27.50
CA LEU A 129 -12.77 14.60 26.14
C LEU A 129 -11.63 15.61 26.01
N ASN A 130 -10.62 15.27 25.24
CA ASN A 130 -9.65 16.22 24.70
C ASN A 130 -9.36 15.89 23.24
N LYS A 131 -9.04 16.91 22.45
CA LYS A 131 -8.76 16.78 21.02
C LYS A 131 -7.32 17.19 20.73
N ALA A 132 -6.59 16.35 20.02
CA ALA A 132 -5.29 16.74 19.47
C ALA A 132 -5.48 17.71 18.30
N LEU A 133 -4.86 18.88 18.40
CA LEU A 133 -4.84 19.91 17.38
C LEU A 133 -3.89 19.53 16.23
N PRO A 134 -3.95 20.21 15.06
CA PRO A 134 -3.09 19.91 13.91
C PRO A 134 -1.58 19.93 14.23
N ASP A 135 -1.14 20.83 15.10
CA ASP A 135 0.24 20.93 15.62
C ASP A 135 0.58 19.85 16.68
N GLY A 136 -0.41 19.04 17.05
CA GLY A 136 -0.35 18.02 18.08
C GLY A 136 -0.25 18.57 19.50
N ALA A 137 -0.66 19.81 19.75
CA ALA A 137 -1.06 20.23 21.08
C ALA A 137 -2.40 19.58 21.45
N LEU A 138 -2.72 19.55 22.74
CA LEU A 138 -4.03 19.12 23.24
C LEU A 138 -4.93 20.35 23.39
N SER A 139 -6.23 20.19 23.14
CA SER A 139 -7.24 21.22 23.37
C SER A 139 -7.50 21.43 24.86
N SER A 140 -8.50 22.25 25.20
CA SER A 140 -9.05 22.22 26.56
C SER A 140 -9.80 20.90 26.79
N TRP A 141 -9.82 20.45 28.04
CA TRP A 141 -10.56 19.27 28.46
C TRP A 141 -12.04 19.61 28.66
N GLU A 142 -12.91 18.86 27.99
CA GLU A 142 -14.35 19.07 27.97
C GLU A 142 -15.04 17.96 28.79
N PRO A 143 -15.91 18.28 29.76
CA PRO A 143 -16.66 17.26 30.48
C PRO A 143 -17.69 16.61 29.55
N LEU A 144 -17.84 15.29 29.68
CA LEU A 144 -18.84 14.48 28.99
C LEU A 144 -19.83 13.87 29.98
N ASN A 145 -20.82 13.14 29.46
CA ASN A 145 -21.77 12.39 30.27
C ASN A 145 -21.02 11.43 31.23
N PRO A 146 -21.28 11.51 32.55
CA PRO A 146 -20.54 10.76 33.55
C PRO A 146 -20.94 9.27 33.55
N LEU A 147 -20.04 8.42 34.01
CA LEU A 147 -20.32 7.01 34.28
C LEU A 147 -21.52 6.86 35.24
N PRO A 148 -22.33 5.79 35.13
CA PRO A 148 -23.51 5.62 36.00
C PRO A 148 -23.19 5.55 37.49
N VAL A 149 -21.98 5.12 37.82
CA VAL A 149 -21.45 5.08 39.20
C VAL A 149 -19.99 5.52 39.23
N PRO A 150 -19.50 6.08 40.35
CA PRO A 150 -18.09 6.44 40.48
C PRO A 150 -17.21 5.18 40.50
N LEU A 151 -16.23 5.08 39.61
CA LEU A 151 -15.37 3.89 39.47
C LEU A 151 -13.93 4.27 39.14
N GLY A 152 -12.97 3.53 39.69
CA GLY A 152 -11.56 3.57 39.30
C GLY A 152 -10.97 2.16 39.24
N GLN A 153 -9.76 2.03 38.68
CA GLN A 153 -9.11 0.73 38.43
C GLN A 153 -9.89 -0.19 37.47
N GLY A 154 -10.81 0.36 36.68
CA GLY A 154 -11.44 -0.33 35.55
C GLY A 154 -10.61 -0.22 34.27
N GLY A 155 -11.09 -0.85 33.20
CA GLY A 155 -10.49 -0.73 31.87
C GLY A 155 -11.46 -0.11 30.87
N THR A 156 -10.92 0.45 29.77
CA THR A 156 -11.73 1.07 28.72
C THR A 156 -11.21 0.69 27.34
N THR A 157 -12.11 0.63 26.36
CA THR A 157 -11.75 0.41 24.95
C THR A 157 -12.81 1.01 24.02
N ILE A 158 -12.47 1.15 22.74
CA ILE A 158 -13.36 1.68 21.71
C ILE A 158 -13.43 0.69 20.55
N ILE A 159 -14.64 0.38 20.09
CA ILE A 159 -14.88 -0.43 18.89
C ILE A 159 -15.87 0.32 18.00
N GLY A 160 -15.43 0.73 16.82
CA GLY A 160 -16.24 1.54 15.90
C GLY A 160 -16.67 2.87 16.54
N LYS A 161 -17.97 3.08 16.71
CA LYS A 161 -18.56 4.25 17.39
C LYS A 161 -18.95 3.98 18.85
N TRP A 162 -18.51 2.88 19.45
CA TRP A 162 -18.89 2.52 20.82
C TRP A 162 -17.70 2.60 21.76
N ILE A 163 -17.85 3.31 22.87
CA ILE A 163 -16.89 3.36 23.99
C ILE A 163 -17.39 2.49 25.13
N TYR A 164 -16.48 1.75 25.78
CA TYR A 164 -16.79 0.83 26.87
C TYR A 164 -15.99 1.14 28.12
N TYR A 165 -16.59 0.92 29.30
CA TYR A 165 -15.93 0.89 30.60
C TYR A 165 -16.25 -0.41 31.32
N LEU A 166 -15.23 -1.13 31.80
CA LEU A 166 -15.36 -2.48 32.34
C LEU A 166 -14.78 -2.56 33.75
N GLY A 167 -15.55 -3.17 34.65
CA GLY A 167 -15.11 -3.53 36.00
C GLY A 167 -14.77 -2.32 36.88
N GLY A 168 -13.67 -2.43 37.63
CA GLY A 168 -13.20 -1.39 38.55
C GLY A 168 -13.83 -1.50 39.93
N LYS A 169 -13.55 -0.51 40.79
CA LYS A 169 -14.08 -0.47 42.15
C LYS A 169 -14.50 0.93 42.57
N ASN A 170 -15.33 0.95 43.60
CA ASN A 170 -15.65 2.13 44.39
C ASN A 170 -15.44 1.84 45.88
N SER A 171 -15.83 2.77 46.76
CA SER A 171 -15.65 2.63 48.21
C SER A 171 -16.42 1.46 48.83
N ASN A 172 -17.43 0.91 48.12
CA ASN A 172 -18.35 -0.09 48.64
C ASN A 172 -18.12 -1.48 48.04
N SER A 173 -17.64 -1.57 46.80
CA SER A 173 -17.63 -2.83 46.06
C SER A 173 -16.66 -2.81 44.87
N VAL A 174 -16.29 -4.00 44.43
CA VAL A 174 -15.70 -4.26 43.11
C VAL A 174 -16.84 -4.55 42.13
N SER A 175 -16.77 -3.98 40.93
CA SER A 175 -17.79 -4.10 39.88
C SER A 175 -17.44 -5.19 38.88
N ASP A 176 -18.44 -5.93 38.43
CA ASP A 176 -18.42 -6.82 37.25
C ASP A 176 -19.08 -6.17 36.03
N LYS A 177 -19.61 -4.95 36.17
CA LYS A 177 -20.44 -4.32 35.14
C LYS A 177 -19.62 -3.84 33.96
N VAL A 178 -20.27 -3.90 32.80
CA VAL A 178 -19.82 -3.29 31.54
C VAL A 178 -20.78 -2.16 31.20
N TYR A 179 -20.25 -0.96 31.07
CA TYR A 179 -20.97 0.21 30.60
C TYR A 179 -20.54 0.54 29.19
N TYR A 180 -21.45 1.01 28.36
CA TYR A 180 -21.15 1.45 27.00
C TYR A 180 -21.93 2.70 26.62
N SER A 181 -21.35 3.50 25.71
CA SER A 181 -22.00 4.69 25.16
C SER A 181 -21.63 4.86 23.67
N PHE A 182 -22.50 5.52 22.92
CA PHE A 182 -22.27 5.85 21.53
C PHE A 182 -21.44 7.13 21.43
N ILE A 183 -20.46 7.15 20.52
CA ILE A 183 -19.61 8.30 20.22
C ILE A 183 -20.18 9.01 18.99
N ASN A 184 -20.61 10.25 19.18
CA ASN A 184 -21.10 11.14 18.14
C ASN A 184 -19.95 11.64 17.24
N ASP A 185 -20.30 12.20 16.08
CA ASP A 185 -19.30 12.62 15.08
C ASP A 185 -18.40 13.77 15.58
N ASP A 186 -18.87 14.55 16.54
CA ASP A 186 -18.09 15.61 17.19
C ASP A 186 -17.20 15.12 18.35
N GLY A 187 -17.26 13.83 18.68
CA GLY A 187 -16.55 13.18 19.79
C GLY A 187 -17.28 13.27 21.13
N SER A 188 -18.45 13.91 21.22
CA SER A 188 -19.31 13.76 22.40
C SER A 188 -19.81 12.32 22.53
N ILE A 189 -20.30 11.95 23.70
CA ILE A 189 -20.87 10.63 23.95
C ILE A 189 -22.29 10.76 24.47
N ASP A 190 -23.13 9.79 24.12
CA ASP A 190 -24.49 9.67 24.63
C ASP A 190 -24.49 9.26 26.12
N ASP A 191 -25.68 9.12 26.72
CA ASP A 191 -25.80 8.58 28.06
C ASP A 191 -25.30 7.13 28.12
N TRP A 192 -24.66 6.79 29.24
CA TRP A 192 -24.12 5.45 29.45
C TRP A 192 -25.24 4.42 29.65
N SER A 193 -25.20 3.37 28.86
CA SER A 193 -26.01 2.16 29.02
C SER A 193 -25.25 1.12 29.81
N THR A 194 -25.99 0.33 30.61
CA THR A 194 -25.43 -0.85 31.30
C THR A 194 -25.68 -2.08 30.43
N SER A 195 -24.63 -2.81 30.09
CA SER A 195 -24.75 -4.09 29.37
C SER A 195 -25.54 -5.10 30.20
N LEU A 196 -26.37 -5.90 29.52
CA LEU A 196 -27.05 -7.05 30.12
C LEU A 196 -26.07 -8.18 30.46
N VAL A 197 -24.93 -8.24 29.78
CA VAL A 197 -23.84 -9.18 30.02
C VAL A 197 -22.79 -8.51 30.91
N SER A 198 -22.57 -9.08 32.10
CA SER A 198 -21.50 -8.70 33.05
C SER A 198 -20.19 -9.45 32.74
N LEU A 199 -19.06 -8.94 33.22
CA LEU A 199 -17.82 -9.72 33.35
C LEU A 199 -18.07 -11.01 34.15
N PRO A 200 -17.32 -12.10 33.90
CA PRO A 200 -17.48 -13.36 34.63
C PRO A 200 -17.29 -13.24 36.15
N HIS A 201 -16.49 -12.25 36.58
CA HIS A 201 -16.23 -11.95 37.99
C HIS A 201 -16.07 -10.44 38.20
N PRO A 202 -16.42 -9.90 39.38
CA PRO A 202 -16.03 -8.55 39.77
C PRO A 202 -14.50 -8.43 39.83
N MET A 203 -13.93 -7.49 39.08
CA MET A 203 -12.47 -7.35 38.99
C MET A 203 -11.97 -5.92 38.86
N THR A 204 -10.75 -5.69 39.35
CA THR A 204 -10.00 -4.45 39.16
C THR A 204 -8.67 -4.71 38.46
N GLY A 205 -8.05 -3.66 37.96
CA GLY A 205 -6.70 -3.73 37.40
C GLY A 205 -6.62 -4.68 36.20
N LEU A 206 -7.67 -4.70 35.39
CA LEU A 206 -7.77 -5.52 34.18
C LEU A 206 -7.16 -4.82 32.97
N GLY A 207 -6.49 -5.60 32.12
CA GLY A 207 -6.03 -5.14 30.82
C GLY A 207 -7.18 -5.26 29.83
N VAL A 208 -7.60 -4.15 29.22
CA VAL A 208 -8.70 -4.14 28.24
C VAL A 208 -8.20 -3.60 26.92
N VAL A 209 -8.39 -4.38 25.86
CA VAL A 209 -8.01 -4.01 24.49
C VAL A 209 -9.10 -4.42 23.51
N SER A 210 -9.12 -3.79 22.35
CA SER A 210 -9.99 -4.14 21.24
C SER A 210 -9.19 -4.74 20.09
N TYR A 211 -9.73 -5.78 19.44
CA TYR A 211 -9.22 -6.25 18.16
C TYR A 211 -10.40 -6.56 17.22
N LYS A 212 -10.50 -5.80 16.13
CA LYS A 212 -11.67 -5.78 15.24
C LYS A 212 -12.95 -5.55 16.06
N ASN A 213 -13.93 -6.46 15.97
CA ASN A 213 -15.20 -6.37 16.70
C ASN A 213 -15.17 -7.14 18.03
N ASN A 214 -14.00 -7.30 18.67
CA ASN A 214 -13.90 -8.04 19.93
C ASN A 214 -13.23 -7.21 21.02
N ILE A 215 -13.84 -7.22 22.21
CA ILE A 215 -13.21 -6.77 23.46
C ILE A 215 -12.46 -7.96 24.03
N ILE A 216 -11.20 -7.78 24.39
CA ILE A 216 -10.37 -8.79 25.06
C ILE A 216 -9.95 -8.23 26.43
N VAL A 217 -10.22 -9.02 27.47
CA VAL A 217 -9.86 -8.75 28.86
C VAL A 217 -8.73 -9.69 29.26
N VAL A 218 -7.64 -9.15 29.79
CA VAL A 218 -6.42 -9.88 30.12
C VAL A 218 -6.09 -9.66 31.60
N GLY A 219 -6.08 -10.74 32.36
CA GLY A 219 -5.71 -10.73 33.77
C GLY A 219 -6.59 -9.84 34.64
N GLY A 220 -6.01 -9.36 35.74
CA GLY A 220 -6.66 -8.48 36.70
C GLY A 220 -6.61 -9.03 38.12
N VAL A 221 -7.46 -8.49 38.98
CA VAL A 221 -7.58 -8.89 40.39
C VAL A 221 -9.03 -9.24 40.70
N VAL A 222 -9.28 -10.48 41.10
CA VAL A 222 -10.59 -11.01 41.52
C VAL A 222 -10.52 -11.38 42.99
N GLY A 223 -11.39 -10.80 43.82
CA GLY A 223 -11.41 -11.09 45.27
C GLY A 223 -10.10 -10.77 45.99
N GLY A 224 -9.33 -9.78 45.51
CA GLY A 224 -8.01 -9.44 46.03
C GLY A 224 -6.88 -10.35 45.55
N VAL A 225 -7.19 -11.37 44.74
CA VAL A 225 -6.21 -12.29 44.16
C VAL A 225 -6.04 -12.00 42.68
N VAL A 226 -4.80 -11.85 42.29
CA VAL A 226 -4.40 -11.70 40.89
C VAL A 226 -4.80 -12.92 40.05
N THR A 227 -5.28 -12.69 38.83
CA THR A 227 -5.74 -13.75 37.92
C THR A 227 -4.98 -13.75 36.60
N ASN A 228 -4.81 -14.94 36.02
CA ASN A 228 -4.19 -15.18 34.73
C ASN A 228 -5.24 -15.37 33.60
N LYS A 229 -6.52 -15.19 33.92
CA LYS A 229 -7.61 -15.46 32.99
C LYS A 229 -7.65 -14.46 31.83
N VAL A 230 -8.01 -14.94 30.65
CA VAL A 230 -8.23 -14.11 29.46
C VAL A 230 -9.63 -14.37 28.94
N TYR A 231 -10.39 -13.30 28.70
CA TYR A 231 -11.75 -13.37 28.20
C TYR A 231 -11.93 -12.53 26.96
N LYS A 232 -12.94 -12.89 26.16
CA LYS A 232 -13.33 -12.16 24.97
C LYS A 232 -14.84 -12.07 24.86
N ALA A 233 -15.34 -10.92 24.41
CA ALA A 233 -16.73 -10.75 23.99
C ALA A 233 -16.76 -10.06 22.61
N ALA A 234 -17.63 -10.55 21.72
CA ALA A 234 -17.88 -9.91 20.43
C ALA A 234 -18.83 -8.72 20.61
N VAL A 235 -18.61 -7.65 19.85
CA VAL A 235 -19.46 -6.45 19.80
C VAL A 235 -20.34 -6.50 18.55
N ASP A 236 -21.63 -6.28 18.72
CA ASP A 236 -22.53 -5.95 17.63
C ASP A 236 -22.35 -4.46 17.25
N PRO A 237 -21.80 -4.15 16.06
CA PRO A 237 -21.55 -2.76 15.68
C PRO A 237 -22.83 -1.93 15.53
N ALA A 238 -23.99 -2.56 15.33
CA ALA A 238 -25.25 -1.86 15.10
C ALA A 238 -25.80 -1.18 16.38
N ASN A 239 -25.55 -1.78 17.55
CA ASN A 239 -26.16 -1.35 18.81
C ASN A 239 -25.20 -1.34 20.01
N GLY A 240 -23.93 -1.74 19.84
CA GLY A 240 -22.92 -1.72 20.88
C GLY A 240 -23.10 -2.79 21.96
N THR A 241 -24.06 -3.71 21.79
CA THR A 241 -24.23 -4.83 22.72
C THR A 241 -23.08 -5.82 22.57
N ILE A 242 -22.76 -6.51 23.66
CA ILE A 242 -21.71 -7.53 23.70
C ILE A 242 -22.31 -8.93 23.83
N SER A 243 -21.63 -9.91 23.23
CA SER A 243 -21.91 -11.33 23.44
C SER A 243 -21.56 -11.76 24.87
N GLU A 244 -21.99 -12.98 25.23
CA GLU A 244 -21.44 -13.68 26.40
C GLU A 244 -19.90 -13.78 26.34
N TRP A 245 -19.27 -13.77 27.51
CA TRP A 245 -17.82 -13.86 27.61
C TRP A 245 -17.33 -15.29 27.34
N GLN A 246 -16.39 -15.39 26.40
CA GLN A 246 -15.67 -16.61 26.11
C GLN A 246 -14.29 -16.57 26.80
N GLU A 247 -13.96 -17.60 27.57
CA GLU A 247 -12.58 -17.79 28.07
C GLU A 247 -11.66 -18.21 26.92
N LEU A 248 -10.51 -17.55 26.81
CA LEU A 248 -9.46 -17.83 25.84
C LEU A 248 -8.26 -18.53 26.50
N THR A 249 -7.20 -18.77 25.72
CA THR A 249 -5.93 -19.26 26.28
C THR A 249 -5.41 -18.31 27.37
N ASN A 250 -5.35 -18.82 28.59
CA ASN A 250 -4.93 -18.05 29.76
C ASN A 250 -3.45 -17.69 29.71
N LEU A 251 -3.09 -16.62 30.42
CA LEU A 251 -1.69 -16.30 30.70
C LEU A 251 -1.04 -17.46 31.46
N PRO A 252 0.28 -17.72 31.29
CA PRO A 252 1.00 -18.68 32.12
C PRO A 252 0.80 -18.37 33.62
N SER A 253 0.59 -19.39 34.45
CA SER A 253 0.16 -19.26 35.86
C SER A 253 1.11 -18.49 36.79
N VAL A 254 2.30 -18.15 36.29
CA VAL A 254 3.30 -17.29 36.95
C VAL A 254 3.08 -15.81 36.67
N PHE A 255 2.00 -15.42 35.98
CA PHE A 255 1.74 -14.07 35.52
C PHE A 255 0.29 -13.66 35.79
N ASN A 256 0.12 -12.65 36.63
CA ASN A 256 -1.07 -12.54 37.47
C ASN A 256 -1.33 -11.04 37.75
N GLY A 257 -2.13 -10.39 36.91
CA GLY A 257 -2.55 -8.98 37.06
C GLY A 257 -1.81 -8.01 36.13
N THR A 258 -2.52 -7.44 35.14
CA THR A 258 -1.92 -6.49 34.19
C THR A 258 -2.84 -5.33 33.83
N ASN A 259 -2.33 -4.10 33.98
CA ASN A 259 -2.90 -2.90 33.35
C ASN A 259 -2.13 -2.51 32.08
N GLN A 260 -1.04 -3.21 31.77
CA GLN A 260 -0.10 -2.86 30.69
C GLN A 260 -0.23 -3.86 29.54
N VAL A 261 -1.35 -3.75 28.82
CA VAL A 261 -1.68 -4.61 27.68
C VAL A 261 -1.92 -3.73 26.46
N ILE A 262 -1.40 -4.14 25.31
CA ILE A 262 -1.59 -3.45 24.04
C ILE A 262 -1.78 -4.44 22.90
N VAL A 263 -2.56 -4.05 21.90
CA VAL A 263 -2.65 -4.77 20.63
C VAL A 263 -1.93 -3.95 19.57
N VAL A 264 -0.99 -4.57 18.87
CA VAL A 264 -0.32 -3.97 17.71
C VAL A 264 -0.42 -4.93 16.54
N GLU A 265 -1.06 -4.49 15.46
CA GLU A 265 -1.49 -5.35 14.36
C GLU A 265 -2.29 -6.56 14.89
N ASN A 266 -1.79 -7.78 14.76
CA ASN A 266 -2.40 -8.99 15.30
C ASN A 266 -1.68 -9.54 16.55
N LYS A 267 -0.80 -8.77 17.19
CA LYS A 267 -0.10 -9.20 18.40
C LYS A 267 -0.74 -8.57 19.63
N LEU A 268 -1.18 -9.42 20.56
CA LEU A 268 -1.55 -9.04 21.92
C LEU A 268 -0.32 -9.14 22.80
N ILE A 269 0.08 -8.03 23.42
CA ILE A 269 1.35 -7.92 24.15
C ILE A 269 1.07 -7.41 25.56
N THR A 270 1.72 -8.02 26.54
CA THR A 270 1.72 -7.57 27.93
C THR A 270 3.14 -7.38 28.43
N VAL A 271 3.37 -6.26 29.13
CA VAL A 271 4.70 -5.83 29.58
C VAL A 271 4.65 -5.48 31.08
N GLY A 272 5.50 -6.13 31.88
CA GLY A 272 5.49 -5.93 33.33
C GLY A 272 4.18 -6.38 33.96
N GLY A 273 3.61 -5.58 34.85
CA GLY A 273 2.43 -5.93 35.65
C GLY A 273 2.81 -6.52 37.01
N GLY A 274 1.93 -7.33 37.59
CA GLY A 274 2.16 -8.05 38.82
C GLY A 274 2.10 -9.56 38.63
N ASP A 275 2.63 -10.29 39.60
CA ASP A 275 2.26 -11.67 39.90
C ASP A 275 2.00 -11.82 41.41
N SER A 276 1.84 -13.05 41.91
CA SER A 276 1.59 -13.30 43.33
C SER A 276 2.71 -12.83 44.27
N ASN A 277 3.89 -12.51 43.74
CA ASN A 277 5.07 -12.05 44.48
C ASN A 277 5.34 -10.54 44.31
N GLY A 278 4.52 -9.83 43.56
CA GLY A 278 4.66 -8.38 43.32
C GLY A 278 4.95 -8.04 41.85
N PRO A 279 5.51 -6.85 41.57
CA PRO A 279 5.84 -6.42 40.21
C PRO A 279 6.77 -7.39 39.47
N THR A 280 6.61 -7.51 38.16
CA THR A 280 7.43 -8.40 37.31
C THR A 280 8.10 -7.67 36.16
N LYS A 281 9.19 -8.24 35.64
CA LYS A 281 9.92 -7.73 34.46
C LYS A 281 9.53 -8.44 33.15
N LYS A 282 8.66 -9.45 33.25
CA LYS A 282 8.32 -10.33 32.13
C LYS A 282 7.60 -9.57 31.01
N VAL A 283 7.77 -10.09 29.81
CA VAL A 283 7.07 -9.64 28.62
C VAL A 283 6.52 -10.86 27.92
N LEU A 284 5.21 -10.85 27.64
CA LEU A 284 4.55 -11.95 26.95
C LEU A 284 3.78 -11.41 25.74
N TYR A 285 3.70 -12.23 24.71
CA TYR A 285 2.90 -11.92 23.53
C TYR A 285 2.19 -13.16 22.99
N THR A 286 1.08 -12.95 22.30
CA THR A 286 0.39 -13.98 21.52
C THR A 286 -0.13 -13.40 20.22
N THR A 287 -0.46 -14.26 19.27
CA THR A 287 -1.13 -13.89 18.02
C THR A 287 -2.64 -13.96 18.20
N ILE A 288 -3.34 -12.90 17.81
CA ILE A 288 -4.79 -12.85 17.71
C ILE A 288 -5.21 -13.30 16.31
N ASN A 289 -6.07 -14.31 16.23
CA ASN A 289 -6.66 -14.79 14.99
C ASN A 289 -7.74 -13.81 14.48
N SER A 290 -8.14 -13.98 13.21
CA SER A 290 -9.08 -13.08 12.55
C SER A 290 -10.44 -12.99 13.25
N ASP A 291 -10.87 -14.05 13.93
CA ASP A 291 -12.10 -14.13 14.71
C ASP A 291 -11.97 -13.55 16.11
N GLY A 292 -10.76 -13.21 16.58
CA GLY A 292 -10.45 -12.69 17.91
C GLY A 292 -10.05 -13.75 18.94
N THR A 293 -10.01 -15.04 18.59
CA THR A 293 -9.33 -16.06 19.42
C THR A 293 -7.82 -15.80 19.45
N ILE A 294 -7.10 -16.37 20.41
CA ILE A 294 -5.64 -16.19 20.54
C ILE A 294 -4.92 -17.53 20.52
N GLN A 295 -3.68 -17.51 20.08
CA GLN A 295 -2.75 -18.64 20.17
C GLN A 295 -2.18 -18.76 21.59
N ASP A 296 -1.32 -19.76 21.81
CA ASP A 296 -0.56 -19.89 23.05
C ASP A 296 0.33 -18.66 23.30
N TRP A 297 0.43 -18.27 24.56
CA TRP A 297 1.30 -17.18 24.98
C TRP A 297 2.77 -17.58 24.89
N VAL A 298 3.58 -16.67 24.37
CA VAL A 298 5.04 -16.79 24.32
C VAL A 298 5.65 -15.82 25.33
N GLU A 299 6.49 -16.33 26.24
CA GLU A 299 7.33 -15.49 27.10
C GLU A 299 8.57 -15.04 26.31
N SER A 300 8.75 -13.74 26.19
CA SER A 300 9.92 -13.13 25.53
C SER A 300 11.18 -13.37 26.38
N GLY A 301 12.29 -13.74 25.75
CA GLY A 301 13.61 -13.73 26.38
C GLY A 301 14.09 -12.30 26.68
N ASN A 302 13.66 -11.33 25.88
CA ASN A 302 13.92 -9.91 26.06
C ASN A 302 12.94 -9.26 27.06
N VAL A 303 13.31 -9.30 28.33
CA VAL A 303 12.53 -8.78 29.47
C VAL A 303 12.86 -7.32 29.79
N LEU A 304 12.00 -6.65 30.59
CA LEU A 304 12.29 -5.32 31.11
C LEU A 304 13.57 -5.31 31.97
N PRO A 305 14.31 -4.19 32.01
CA PRO A 305 15.52 -4.09 32.84
C PRO A 305 15.26 -4.20 34.36
N GLN A 306 14.05 -3.90 34.81
CA GLN A 306 13.60 -4.10 36.20
C GLN A 306 12.10 -4.43 36.24
N PRO A 307 11.59 -4.97 37.38
CA PRO A 307 10.15 -5.17 37.56
C PRO A 307 9.36 -3.86 37.53
N VAL A 308 8.20 -3.86 36.87
CA VAL A 308 7.34 -2.67 36.72
C VAL A 308 5.87 -3.04 36.87
N GLY A 309 5.22 -2.61 37.96
CA GLY A 309 3.78 -2.73 38.19
C GLY A 309 3.09 -1.36 38.13
N GLY A 310 1.84 -1.28 37.67
CA GLY A 310 1.10 0.00 37.62
C GLY A 310 1.76 1.09 36.76
N GLY A 311 2.64 0.72 35.82
CA GLY A 311 3.14 1.61 34.77
C GLY A 311 2.16 1.70 33.60
N ALA A 312 2.55 2.42 32.56
CA ALA A 312 1.78 2.53 31.33
C ALA A 312 2.58 2.06 30.11
N ILE A 313 1.86 1.62 29.07
CA ILE A 313 2.44 1.13 27.82
C ILE A 313 1.95 1.98 26.63
N GLY A 314 2.86 2.28 25.70
CA GLY A 314 2.55 2.92 24.43
C GLY A 314 3.27 2.24 23.27
N TYR A 315 2.67 2.30 22.07
CA TYR A 315 3.31 1.87 20.82
C TYR A 315 3.30 3.02 19.82
N VAL A 316 4.47 3.37 19.29
CA VAL A 316 4.58 4.41 18.27
C VAL A 316 5.82 4.18 17.42
N ASN A 317 5.71 4.41 16.11
CA ASN A 317 6.82 4.33 15.14
C ASN A 317 7.61 3.00 15.18
N GLY A 318 6.96 1.87 15.48
CA GLY A 318 7.62 0.55 15.54
C GLY A 318 8.26 0.22 16.88
N TYR A 319 8.05 1.04 17.92
CA TYR A 319 8.63 0.84 19.25
C TYR A 319 7.55 0.77 20.32
N LEU A 320 7.71 -0.17 21.25
CA LEU A 320 7.00 -0.22 22.52
C LEU A 320 7.72 0.65 23.55
N TYR A 321 6.95 1.28 24.43
CA TYR A 321 7.44 2.11 25.54
C TYR A 321 6.75 1.67 26.84
N SER A 322 7.53 1.25 27.83
CA SER A 322 7.07 1.06 29.21
C SER A 322 7.49 2.28 30.03
N ILE A 323 6.52 2.95 30.64
CA ILE A 323 6.68 4.30 31.21
C ILE A 323 6.33 4.27 32.69
N GLY A 324 7.28 4.70 33.53
CA GLY A 324 7.11 4.81 34.98
C GLY A 324 6.70 3.50 35.65
N GLY A 325 5.80 3.60 36.63
CA GLY A 325 5.27 2.48 37.41
C GLY A 325 5.84 2.40 38.81
N TYR A 326 5.73 1.21 39.40
CA TYR A 326 6.08 0.92 40.78
C TYR A 326 6.84 -0.41 40.89
N ASN A 327 7.87 -0.42 41.72
CA ASN A 327 8.58 -1.63 42.13
C ASN A 327 8.73 -1.67 43.66
N ASN A 328 9.89 -1.26 44.19
CA ASN A 328 10.10 -0.98 45.62
C ASN A 328 9.99 0.53 45.91
N GLY A 329 9.27 1.24 45.04
CA GLY A 329 9.20 2.69 44.95
C GLY A 329 8.65 3.11 43.59
N TYR A 330 8.20 4.36 43.50
CA TYR A 330 7.75 4.95 42.24
C TYR A 330 8.91 5.09 41.25
N LEU A 331 8.63 4.87 39.97
CA LEU A 331 9.61 4.90 38.90
C LEU A 331 9.34 6.07 37.95
N ASN A 332 10.39 6.61 37.37
CA ASN A 332 10.31 7.59 36.29
C ASN A 332 11.01 7.12 35.00
N ASN A 333 11.60 5.93 35.02
CA ASN A 333 12.29 5.37 33.88
C ASN A 333 11.33 5.15 32.71
N VAL A 334 11.84 5.35 31.51
CA VAL A 334 11.18 4.93 30.27
C VAL A 334 12.08 3.89 29.61
N TYR A 335 11.52 2.71 29.40
CA TYR A 335 12.16 1.65 28.62
C TYR A 335 11.48 1.58 27.27
N TYR A 336 12.25 1.38 26.22
CA TYR A 336 11.72 1.16 24.88
C TYR A 336 12.33 -0.08 24.25
N SER A 337 11.56 -0.74 23.40
CA SER A 337 11.99 -1.89 22.62
C SER A 337 11.40 -1.83 21.22
N LYS A 338 12.19 -2.22 20.21
CA LYS A 338 11.71 -2.34 18.84
C LYS A 338 10.78 -3.54 18.75
N LEU A 339 9.61 -3.33 18.16
CA LEU A 339 8.65 -4.38 17.88
C LEU A 339 8.85 -4.87 16.44
N ASN A 340 9.35 -6.10 16.32
CA ASN A 340 9.58 -6.78 15.05
C ASN A 340 8.30 -7.55 14.68
N ILE A 341 7.29 -6.81 14.23
CA ILE A 341 6.07 -7.40 13.70
C ILE A 341 5.95 -7.11 12.21
N ASP A 342 5.47 -8.11 11.49
CA ASP A 342 5.19 -7.95 10.09
C ASP A 342 3.98 -7.06 9.89
N LYS A 343 4.09 -6.12 8.95
CA LYS A 343 2.93 -5.33 8.51
C LYS A 343 2.22 -6.10 7.41
N ILE A 344 0.94 -6.40 7.61
CA ILE A 344 0.08 -7.09 6.65
C ILE A 344 -1.17 -6.23 6.46
N LEU A 345 -1.40 -5.78 5.23
CA LEU A 345 -2.47 -4.85 4.89
C LEU A 345 -3.85 -5.50 4.87
N GLY A 346 -3.94 -6.84 4.84
CA GLY A 346 -5.22 -7.54 4.80
C GLY A 346 -5.92 -7.38 3.44
N VAL A 347 -5.16 -7.32 2.35
CA VAL A 347 -5.70 -7.33 0.99
C VAL A 347 -6.53 -8.61 0.81
N PRO A 348 -7.78 -8.55 0.32
CA PRO A 348 -8.60 -9.74 0.14
C PRO A 348 -7.95 -10.67 -0.89
N LEU A 349 -7.89 -11.97 -0.59
CA LEU A 349 -7.40 -12.97 -1.53
C LEU A 349 -8.54 -13.39 -2.46
N LEU A 350 -8.34 -13.20 -3.76
CA LEU A 350 -9.20 -13.71 -4.82
C LEU A 350 -8.39 -14.68 -5.69
N LYS A 351 -8.97 -15.84 -6.01
CA LYS A 351 -8.33 -16.83 -6.88
C LYS A 351 -8.87 -16.70 -8.30
N GLN A 352 -7.99 -16.66 -9.29
CA GLN A 352 -8.43 -16.68 -10.70
C GLN A 352 -9.06 -18.03 -11.08
N THR A 353 -8.75 -19.08 -10.32
CA THR A 353 -9.26 -20.46 -10.45
C THR A 353 -10.58 -20.70 -9.71
N ASP A 354 -11.19 -19.68 -9.12
CA ASP A 354 -12.47 -19.81 -8.42
C ASP A 354 -13.58 -20.31 -9.38
N PRO A 355 -14.38 -21.33 -8.99
CA PRO A 355 -15.43 -21.89 -9.84
C PRO A 355 -16.49 -20.89 -10.35
N PHE A 356 -16.71 -19.76 -9.67
CA PHE A 356 -17.69 -18.77 -10.10
C PHE A 356 -17.27 -18.00 -11.37
N TRP A 357 -15.98 -17.99 -11.72
CA TRP A 357 -15.47 -17.25 -12.86
C TRP A 357 -14.31 -17.87 -13.62
N GLY A 358 -13.61 -18.86 -13.05
CA GLY A 358 -12.41 -19.46 -13.62
C GLY A 358 -12.62 -20.00 -15.04
N ASP A 359 -13.79 -20.56 -15.33
CA ASP A 359 -14.11 -21.15 -16.65
C ASP A 359 -14.58 -20.11 -17.70
N LEU A 360 -14.76 -18.86 -17.32
CA LEU A 360 -15.22 -17.81 -18.24
C LEU A 360 -14.09 -17.37 -19.18
N VAL A 361 -14.45 -16.97 -20.40
CA VAL A 361 -13.48 -16.49 -21.40
C VAL A 361 -12.81 -15.20 -20.92
N TYR A 362 -11.49 -15.25 -20.78
CA TYR A 362 -10.63 -14.11 -20.48
C TYR A 362 -10.45 -13.24 -21.73
N ASP A 363 -10.68 -11.92 -21.62
CA ASP A 363 -10.52 -10.99 -22.75
C ASP A 363 -11.18 -11.55 -24.04
N SER A 364 -10.36 -11.81 -25.06
CA SER A 364 -10.64 -12.34 -26.38
C SER A 364 -9.83 -13.62 -26.61
N ALA A 365 -9.45 -14.33 -25.53
CA ALA A 365 -8.59 -15.51 -25.57
C ALA A 365 -9.15 -16.65 -26.42
N ASN A 366 -10.45 -16.70 -26.66
CA ASN A 366 -11.05 -17.60 -27.64
C ASN A 366 -10.52 -17.39 -29.07
N LEU A 367 -9.91 -16.25 -29.38
CA LEU A 367 -9.29 -15.94 -30.67
C LEU A 367 -7.80 -16.31 -30.72
N TRP A 368 -7.06 -16.13 -29.61
CA TRP A 368 -5.60 -16.26 -29.60
C TRP A 368 -5.07 -17.45 -28.77
N SER A 369 -5.89 -18.08 -27.94
CA SER A 369 -5.64 -19.36 -27.24
C SER A 369 -6.95 -20.19 -27.17
N PRO A 370 -7.46 -20.68 -28.31
CA PRO A 370 -8.79 -21.31 -28.38
C PRO A 370 -8.90 -22.63 -27.60
N GLN A 371 -7.79 -23.28 -27.26
CA GLN A 371 -7.77 -24.51 -26.46
C GLN A 371 -7.96 -24.23 -24.96
N ASP A 372 -7.55 -23.05 -24.48
CA ASP A 372 -7.52 -22.72 -23.05
C ASP A 372 -7.85 -21.23 -22.81
N PRO A 373 -9.06 -20.75 -23.18
CA PRO A 373 -9.35 -19.32 -23.25
C PRO A 373 -9.77 -18.70 -21.91
N SER A 374 -9.58 -19.37 -20.77
CA SER A 374 -10.31 -19.05 -19.54
C SER A 374 -9.59 -18.08 -18.59
N ILE A 375 -10.33 -17.44 -17.69
CA ILE A 375 -9.80 -16.59 -16.60
C ILE A 375 -8.85 -17.41 -15.71
N ALA A 376 -9.17 -18.67 -15.43
CA ALA A 376 -8.30 -19.54 -14.66
C ALA A 376 -6.89 -19.66 -15.28
N ARG A 377 -6.77 -19.56 -16.61
CA ARG A 377 -5.51 -19.71 -17.33
C ARG A 377 -4.72 -18.42 -17.52
N TRP A 378 -5.40 -17.29 -17.70
CA TRP A 378 -4.76 -16.03 -18.11
C TRP A 378 -5.07 -14.82 -17.21
N GLY A 379 -5.90 -15.01 -16.18
CA GLY A 379 -6.52 -13.93 -15.42
C GLY A 379 -5.71 -13.36 -14.25
N CYS A 380 -4.40 -13.57 -14.16
CA CYS A 380 -3.60 -13.17 -13.01
C CYS A 380 -3.56 -11.65 -12.81
N ALA A 381 -3.32 -10.89 -13.88
CA ALA A 381 -3.33 -9.42 -13.85
C ALA A 381 -4.71 -8.85 -13.47
N LEU A 382 -5.77 -9.41 -14.07
CA LEU A 382 -7.17 -9.07 -13.81
C LEU A 382 -7.55 -9.31 -12.34
N THR A 383 -7.20 -10.49 -11.82
CA THR A 383 -7.54 -10.89 -10.44
C THR A 383 -6.74 -10.07 -9.43
N SER A 384 -5.47 -9.78 -9.74
CA SER A 384 -4.64 -8.87 -8.93
C SER A 384 -5.22 -7.46 -8.86
N ALA A 385 -5.69 -6.92 -9.99
CA ALA A 385 -6.40 -5.64 -10.00
C ALA A 385 -7.66 -5.66 -9.13
N ALA A 386 -8.47 -6.72 -9.21
CA ALA A 386 -9.67 -6.87 -8.38
C ALA A 386 -9.34 -6.90 -6.88
N MET A 387 -8.28 -7.59 -6.47
CA MET A 387 -7.83 -7.61 -5.07
C MET A 387 -7.42 -6.22 -4.59
N THR A 388 -6.60 -5.50 -5.37
CA THR A 388 -6.15 -4.14 -5.05
C THR A 388 -7.30 -3.14 -4.97
N PHE A 389 -8.28 -3.21 -5.88
CA PHE A 389 -9.44 -2.31 -5.87
C PHE A 389 -10.35 -2.55 -4.67
N ASN A 390 -10.62 -3.83 -4.34
CA ASN A 390 -11.39 -4.18 -3.14
C ASN A 390 -10.70 -3.68 -1.86
N TYR A 391 -9.37 -3.77 -1.77
CA TYR A 391 -8.61 -3.22 -0.64
C TYR A 391 -8.79 -1.69 -0.50
N HIS A 392 -8.81 -0.96 -1.62
CA HIS A 392 -9.04 0.48 -1.61
C HIS A 392 -10.52 0.87 -1.38
N GLY A 393 -11.42 -0.08 -1.12
CA GLY A 393 -12.84 0.19 -0.88
C GLY A 393 -13.66 0.40 -2.15
N ILE A 394 -13.11 0.09 -3.33
CA ILE A 394 -13.87 0.04 -4.59
C ILE A 394 -14.36 -1.39 -4.76
N VAL A 395 -15.59 -1.64 -4.31
CA VAL A 395 -16.22 -2.97 -4.26
C VAL A 395 -17.40 -3.11 -5.22
N THR A 396 -17.87 -1.99 -5.80
CA THR A 396 -18.99 -1.92 -6.75
C THR A 396 -18.54 -1.23 -8.04
N LEU A 397 -18.89 -1.79 -9.20
CA LEU A 397 -18.61 -1.24 -10.52
C LEU A 397 -19.62 -0.13 -10.91
N PRO A 398 -19.35 0.69 -11.95
CA PRO A 398 -20.25 1.75 -12.39
C PRO A 398 -21.69 1.29 -12.73
N ASN A 399 -21.85 0.01 -13.07
CA ASN A 399 -23.12 -0.62 -13.42
C ASN A 399 -23.83 -1.30 -12.22
N ASP A 400 -23.49 -0.92 -10.99
CA ASP A 400 -24.08 -1.43 -9.74
C ASP A 400 -23.82 -2.94 -9.47
N LEU A 401 -22.88 -3.57 -10.18
CA LEU A 401 -22.48 -4.96 -9.94
C LEU A 401 -21.24 -5.04 -9.03
N PRO A 402 -21.08 -6.13 -8.25
CA PRO A 402 -19.91 -6.31 -7.39
C PRO A 402 -18.62 -6.46 -8.20
N LEU A 403 -17.54 -5.85 -7.72
CA LEU A 403 -16.21 -5.90 -8.32
C LEU A 403 -15.55 -7.25 -8.02
N THR A 404 -15.74 -8.18 -8.96
CA THR A 404 -15.15 -9.52 -8.98
C THR A 404 -14.34 -9.70 -10.25
N PRO A 405 -13.42 -10.69 -10.35
CA PRO A 405 -12.67 -10.96 -11.58
C PRO A 405 -13.58 -11.15 -12.80
N LYS A 406 -14.72 -11.84 -12.63
CA LYS A 406 -15.76 -11.95 -13.66
C LYS A 406 -16.24 -10.60 -14.17
N ARG A 407 -16.77 -9.77 -13.27
CA ARG A 407 -17.44 -8.51 -13.66
C ARG A 407 -16.44 -7.47 -14.15
N LEU A 408 -15.22 -7.50 -13.59
CA LEU A 408 -14.12 -6.68 -14.07
C LEU A 408 -13.71 -7.07 -15.50
N ASN A 409 -13.61 -8.37 -15.81
CA ASN A 409 -13.35 -8.86 -17.17
C ASN A 409 -14.46 -8.46 -18.14
N GLU A 410 -15.72 -8.56 -17.73
CA GLU A 410 -16.87 -8.12 -18.53
C GLU A 410 -16.81 -6.61 -18.84
N TRP A 411 -16.49 -5.78 -17.83
CA TRP A 411 -16.31 -4.33 -18.03
C TRP A 411 -15.12 -4.05 -18.95
N LEU A 412 -13.94 -4.62 -18.71
CA LEU A 412 -12.78 -4.40 -19.58
C LEU A 412 -13.05 -4.80 -21.04
N LYS A 413 -13.86 -5.84 -21.29
CA LYS A 413 -14.27 -6.24 -22.64
C LYS A 413 -15.26 -5.26 -23.30
N SER A 414 -16.03 -4.50 -22.53
CA SER A 414 -16.90 -3.45 -23.09
C SER A 414 -16.14 -2.18 -23.44
N GLU A 415 -14.95 -1.99 -22.86
CA GLU A 415 -14.15 -0.79 -23.07
C GLU A 415 -13.21 -0.92 -24.28
N VAL A 416 -13.18 0.11 -25.13
CA VAL A 416 -12.31 0.17 -26.32
C VAL A 416 -10.81 0.11 -25.98
N ASP A 417 -10.45 0.42 -24.74
CA ASP A 417 -9.11 0.42 -24.20
C ASP A 417 -8.90 -0.62 -23.09
N GLY A 418 -9.86 -1.50 -22.78
CA GLY A 418 -9.75 -2.37 -21.60
C GLY A 418 -8.59 -3.38 -21.65
N TYR A 419 -8.31 -3.92 -22.84
CA TYR A 419 -7.17 -4.82 -23.09
C TYR A 419 -6.26 -4.31 -24.21
N VAL A 420 -4.97 -4.62 -24.08
CA VAL A 420 -3.94 -4.35 -25.10
C VAL A 420 -3.40 -5.67 -25.64
N GLY A 421 -3.39 -5.80 -26.97
CA GLY A 421 -2.83 -6.97 -27.66
C GLY A 421 -3.58 -8.25 -27.27
N SER A 422 -2.85 -9.33 -27.03
CA SER A 422 -3.43 -10.61 -26.61
C SER A 422 -3.57 -10.68 -25.09
N GLY A 423 -4.57 -9.96 -24.56
CA GLY A 423 -5.01 -10.10 -23.17
C GLY A 423 -4.21 -9.35 -22.11
N LEU A 424 -3.35 -8.37 -22.43
CA LEU A 424 -2.76 -7.53 -21.37
C LEU A 424 -3.80 -6.56 -20.84
N VAL A 425 -4.05 -6.57 -19.53
CA VAL A 425 -4.92 -5.59 -18.87
C VAL A 425 -4.35 -4.19 -19.05
N ASN A 426 -5.17 -3.24 -19.49
CA ASN A 426 -4.78 -1.85 -19.54
C ASN A 426 -4.98 -1.17 -18.17
N TRP A 427 -3.88 -0.95 -17.46
CA TRP A 427 -3.88 -0.33 -16.13
C TRP A 427 -4.44 1.11 -16.10
N LEU A 428 -4.35 1.84 -17.21
CA LEU A 428 -4.92 3.20 -17.32
C LEU A 428 -6.45 3.16 -17.47
N ALA A 429 -6.99 2.15 -18.14
CA ALA A 429 -8.43 1.91 -18.17
C ALA A 429 -8.98 1.63 -16.76
N LEU A 430 -8.23 0.88 -15.94
CA LEU A 430 -8.59 0.67 -14.54
C LEU A 430 -8.53 1.95 -13.69
N SER A 431 -7.59 2.86 -13.98
CA SER A 431 -7.60 4.18 -13.32
C SER A 431 -8.89 4.95 -13.64
N ARG A 432 -9.33 4.94 -14.90
CA ARG A 432 -10.64 5.49 -15.29
C ARG A 432 -11.80 4.77 -14.58
N LEU A 433 -11.79 3.44 -14.52
CA LEU A 433 -12.81 2.65 -13.82
C LEU A 433 -13.01 3.14 -12.38
N SER A 434 -11.92 3.37 -11.66
CA SER A 434 -12.00 3.81 -10.26
C SER A 434 -12.75 5.15 -10.11
N LYS A 435 -12.57 6.06 -11.08
CA LYS A 435 -13.27 7.35 -11.13
C LYS A 435 -14.75 7.18 -11.46
N GLU A 436 -15.06 6.35 -12.45
CA GLU A 436 -16.45 6.04 -12.83
C GLU A 436 -17.21 5.30 -11.72
N ALA A 437 -16.51 4.49 -10.92
CA ALA A 437 -17.08 3.69 -9.85
C ALA A 437 -17.30 4.51 -8.56
N LYS A 438 -16.62 5.65 -8.38
CA LYS A 438 -16.71 6.48 -7.16
C LYS A 438 -18.15 6.79 -6.71
N PRO A 439 -19.10 7.17 -7.59
CA PRO A 439 -20.50 7.40 -7.17
C PRO A 439 -21.19 6.18 -6.56
N LYS A 440 -20.70 4.96 -6.83
CA LYS A 440 -21.22 3.69 -6.31
C LYS A 440 -20.51 3.20 -5.06
N ASN A 441 -19.42 3.86 -4.66
CA ASN A 441 -18.58 3.50 -3.51
C ASN A 441 -18.39 4.74 -2.62
N PRO A 442 -19.40 5.15 -1.84
CA PRO A 442 -19.35 6.39 -1.06
C PRO A 442 -18.22 6.38 -0.02
N ASP A 443 -17.86 5.21 0.52
CA ASP A 443 -16.81 5.03 1.53
C ASP A 443 -15.38 5.19 0.98
N PHE A 444 -15.19 5.08 -0.35
CA PHE A 444 -13.89 5.34 -0.98
C PHE A 444 -13.62 6.84 -0.99
N LEU A 445 -12.80 7.36 -0.08
CA LEU A 445 -12.70 8.82 0.19
C LEU A 445 -12.04 9.68 -0.89
N TYR A 446 -11.58 9.10 -1.99
CA TYR A 446 -10.84 9.79 -3.05
C TYR A 446 -11.63 9.81 -4.36
N ASP A 447 -11.25 10.68 -5.30
CA ASP A 447 -11.95 10.72 -6.59
C ASP A 447 -11.60 9.52 -7.49
N ALA A 448 -10.36 9.02 -7.41
CA ALA A 448 -9.87 7.92 -8.23
C ALA A 448 -8.63 7.24 -7.62
N LEU A 449 -8.24 6.13 -8.22
CA LEU A 449 -6.95 5.47 -8.06
C LEU A 449 -6.09 5.76 -9.30
N GLU A 450 -4.95 6.41 -9.10
CA GLU A 450 -4.00 6.75 -10.17
C GLU A 450 -2.95 5.65 -10.34
N TYR A 451 -2.84 5.09 -11.54
CA TYR A 451 -1.83 4.08 -11.85
C TYR A 451 -0.45 4.67 -12.14
N SER A 452 0.57 4.06 -11.56
CA SER A 452 1.97 4.29 -11.89
C SER A 452 2.72 2.95 -11.94
N ARG A 453 3.84 2.94 -12.66
CA ARG A 453 4.68 1.75 -12.85
C ARG A 453 6.15 2.09 -12.68
N THR A 454 6.87 1.23 -11.98
CA THR A 454 8.33 1.30 -11.81
C THR A 454 8.97 -0.07 -12.00
N GLY A 455 10.29 -0.10 -12.20
CA GLY A 455 11.06 -1.33 -12.06
C GLY A 455 11.07 -1.80 -10.60
N PHE A 456 11.29 -3.09 -10.37
CA PHE A 456 11.29 -3.63 -9.01
C PHE A 456 12.35 -2.99 -8.11
N ASN A 457 11.93 -2.57 -6.92
CA ASN A 457 12.79 -2.05 -5.87
C ASN A 457 12.19 -2.41 -4.51
N SER A 458 12.89 -3.26 -3.76
CA SER A 458 12.41 -3.78 -2.47
C SER A 458 12.29 -2.70 -1.39
N VAL A 459 13.11 -1.65 -1.43
CA VAL A 459 13.03 -0.53 -0.47
C VAL A 459 11.75 0.27 -0.73
N THR A 460 11.51 0.66 -1.98
CA THR A 460 10.28 1.36 -2.36
C THR A 460 9.04 0.52 -2.09
N LEU A 461 9.06 -0.78 -2.38
CA LEU A 461 7.97 -1.71 -2.05
C LEU A 461 7.66 -1.71 -0.55
N LYS A 462 8.69 -1.82 0.30
CA LYS A 462 8.52 -1.81 1.76
C LYS A 462 7.95 -0.48 2.26
N ASP A 463 8.37 0.63 1.69
CA ASP A 463 7.87 1.95 2.05
C ASP A 463 6.43 2.18 1.60
N ASP A 464 6.05 1.73 0.41
CA ASP A 464 4.65 1.81 -0.05
C ASP A 464 3.71 0.94 0.80
N LEU A 465 4.14 -0.28 1.17
CA LEU A 465 3.38 -1.14 2.08
C LEU A 465 3.24 -0.51 3.48
N LYS A 466 4.29 0.15 4.00
CA LYS A 466 4.20 0.94 5.23
C LYS A 466 3.18 2.08 5.13
N ASN A 467 3.00 2.64 3.95
CA ASN A 467 2.02 3.68 3.67
C ASN A 467 0.63 3.13 3.28
N ASN A 468 0.35 1.85 3.57
CA ASN A 468 -0.94 1.20 3.30
C ASN A 468 -1.28 1.11 1.80
N ILE A 469 -0.28 1.02 0.93
CA ILE A 469 -0.47 0.88 -0.52
C ILE A 469 0.04 -0.52 -0.94
N PRO A 470 -0.86 -1.47 -1.26
CA PRO A 470 -0.45 -2.73 -1.86
C PRO A 470 -0.03 -2.51 -3.32
N LEU A 471 0.87 -3.35 -3.82
CA LEU A 471 1.39 -3.24 -5.18
C LEU A 471 1.15 -4.52 -5.95
N ILE A 472 0.82 -4.37 -7.23
CA ILE A 472 0.76 -5.48 -8.18
C ILE A 472 2.18 -5.70 -8.70
N LEU A 473 2.78 -6.84 -8.39
CA LEU A 473 4.11 -7.21 -8.85
C LEU A 473 3.98 -8.08 -10.10
N GLU A 474 4.73 -7.75 -11.14
CA GLU A 474 4.91 -8.62 -12.30
C GLU A 474 6.14 -9.48 -12.06
N VAL A 475 5.95 -10.76 -11.84
CA VAL A 475 7.04 -11.75 -11.84
C VAL A 475 7.10 -12.41 -13.23
N PRO A 476 8.15 -13.14 -13.60
CA PRO A 476 8.23 -13.74 -14.93
C PRO A 476 6.98 -14.57 -15.28
N GLY A 477 6.18 -14.06 -16.24
CA GLY A 477 4.97 -14.71 -16.75
C GLY A 477 3.69 -14.54 -15.92
N HIS A 478 3.75 -13.94 -14.72
CA HIS A 478 2.65 -13.94 -13.75
C HIS A 478 2.52 -12.60 -13.01
N PHE A 479 1.33 -12.33 -12.45
CA PHE A 479 1.05 -11.15 -11.63
C PHE A 479 0.52 -11.55 -10.26
N ILE A 480 1.07 -10.94 -9.22
CA ILE A 480 0.74 -11.18 -7.81
C ILE A 480 0.56 -9.84 -7.08
N VAL A 481 -0.08 -9.84 -5.91
CA VAL A 481 -0.23 -8.61 -5.10
C VAL A 481 0.64 -8.69 -3.85
N ALA A 482 1.60 -7.79 -3.70
CA ALA A 482 2.29 -7.60 -2.44
C ALA A 482 1.35 -6.90 -1.45
N GLN A 483 1.17 -7.52 -0.28
CA GLN A 483 0.23 -7.08 0.74
C GLN A 483 0.86 -6.92 2.13
N GLY A 484 2.15 -7.18 2.26
CA GLY A 484 2.84 -7.00 3.53
C GLY A 484 4.32 -7.18 3.40
N SER A 485 5.06 -6.81 4.44
CA SER A 485 6.51 -6.92 4.47
C SER A 485 6.98 -7.59 5.75
N THR A 486 7.96 -8.47 5.62
CA THR A 486 8.78 -8.97 6.73
C THR A 486 10.14 -8.26 6.72
N ASN A 487 11.09 -8.72 7.54
CA ASN A 487 12.48 -8.27 7.46
C ASN A 487 13.19 -8.75 6.18
N ASP A 488 12.91 -9.97 5.73
CA ASP A 488 13.66 -10.65 4.66
C ASP A 488 12.86 -10.88 3.36
N THR A 489 11.54 -10.70 3.37
CA THR A 489 10.66 -10.93 2.23
C THR A 489 9.37 -10.12 2.33
N PHE A 490 8.40 -10.41 1.46
CA PHE A 490 7.12 -9.73 1.37
C PHE A 490 5.99 -10.76 1.35
N TYR A 491 4.91 -10.48 2.09
CA TYR A 491 3.68 -11.24 1.97
C TYR A 491 3.00 -10.89 0.65
N ILE A 492 2.51 -11.93 -0.02
CA ILE A 492 1.82 -11.80 -1.30
C ILE A 492 0.46 -12.50 -1.26
N ASN A 493 -0.47 -12.01 -2.07
CA ASN A 493 -1.61 -12.74 -2.54
C ASN A 493 -1.34 -13.20 -3.97
N ASP A 494 -1.34 -14.51 -4.17
CA ASP A 494 -1.14 -15.13 -5.47
C ASP A 494 -2.49 -15.60 -6.05
N PRO A 495 -2.93 -15.07 -7.20
CA PRO A 495 -4.24 -15.39 -7.76
C PRO A 495 -4.31 -16.82 -8.32
N TYR A 496 -3.18 -17.48 -8.65
CA TYR A 496 -3.16 -18.85 -9.19
C TYR A 496 -2.58 -19.85 -8.18
N TYR A 497 -1.32 -19.69 -7.77
CA TYR A 497 -0.63 -20.63 -6.88
C TYR A 497 -1.01 -20.43 -5.42
N SER A 498 -0.71 -21.41 -4.57
CA SER A 498 -0.87 -21.29 -3.11
C SER A 498 0.37 -20.67 -2.43
N LYS A 499 1.13 -19.85 -3.16
CA LYS A 499 2.31 -19.14 -2.65
C LYS A 499 1.88 -17.93 -1.84
N THR A 500 2.61 -17.65 -0.76
CA THR A 500 2.26 -16.58 0.19
C THR A 500 3.41 -15.62 0.45
N LEU A 501 4.62 -15.93 -0.04
CA LEU A 501 5.80 -15.09 0.13
C LEU A 501 6.49 -14.80 -1.22
N LEU A 502 7.03 -13.58 -1.37
CA LEU A 502 7.81 -13.22 -2.56
C LEU A 502 9.12 -14.01 -2.67
N SER A 503 9.59 -14.63 -1.59
CA SER A 503 10.74 -15.54 -1.61
C SER A 503 10.51 -16.75 -2.51
N ASP A 504 9.25 -17.17 -2.71
CA ASP A 504 8.86 -18.22 -3.65
C ASP A 504 9.08 -17.82 -5.13
N TYR A 505 9.39 -16.54 -5.35
CA TYR A 505 9.78 -15.93 -6.62
C TYR A 505 11.20 -15.35 -6.57
N GLY A 506 12.02 -15.79 -5.61
CA GLY A 506 13.40 -15.34 -5.48
C GLY A 506 13.55 -13.91 -4.94
N ASN A 507 12.53 -13.39 -4.24
CA ASN A 507 12.51 -12.03 -3.70
C ASN A 507 12.71 -10.93 -4.77
N THR A 508 12.25 -11.19 -6.00
CA THR A 508 12.37 -10.27 -7.12
C THR A 508 11.11 -10.23 -7.97
N ALA A 509 10.95 -9.14 -8.72
CA ALA A 509 9.93 -8.98 -9.73
C ALA A 509 10.54 -8.23 -10.94
N LEU A 510 9.87 -8.28 -12.07
CA LEU A 510 10.18 -7.48 -13.25
C LEU A 510 9.76 -6.02 -13.06
N SER A 511 8.63 -5.79 -12.39
CA SER A 511 8.09 -4.45 -12.18
C SER A 511 7.13 -4.38 -10.99
N MET A 512 6.77 -3.15 -10.62
CA MET A 512 5.76 -2.85 -9.61
C MET A 512 4.74 -1.89 -10.20
N GLY A 513 3.47 -2.29 -10.20
CA GLY A 513 2.31 -1.47 -10.52
C GLY A 513 1.66 -0.96 -9.23
N LYS A 514 1.41 0.34 -9.15
CA LYS A 514 0.88 1.01 -7.97
C LYS A 514 -0.37 1.80 -8.34
N PHE A 515 -1.46 1.59 -7.61
CA PHE A 515 -2.67 2.39 -7.64
C PHE A 515 -2.68 3.32 -6.43
N THR A 516 -2.50 4.63 -6.66
CA THR A 516 -2.42 5.63 -5.58
C THR A 516 -3.76 6.36 -5.46
N PRO A 517 -4.42 6.38 -4.28
CA PRO A 517 -5.60 7.21 -4.09
C PRO A 517 -5.30 8.69 -4.38
N SER A 518 -6.11 9.31 -5.25
CA SER A 518 -5.90 10.65 -5.78
C SER A 518 -7.23 11.38 -5.96
N ASN A 519 -7.21 12.70 -5.82
CA ASN A 519 -8.37 13.58 -6.05
C ASN A 519 -8.29 14.31 -7.40
N THR A 520 -7.38 13.93 -8.31
CA THR A 520 -7.18 14.72 -9.54
C THR A 520 -6.31 14.04 -10.61
N ASP A 521 -6.49 14.52 -11.84
CA ASP A 521 -5.67 14.38 -13.04
C ASP A 521 -5.22 12.96 -13.41
N LEU A 522 -6.11 12.24 -14.08
CA LEU A 522 -5.82 10.95 -14.72
C LEU A 522 -5.20 11.09 -16.13
N SER A 523 -4.79 12.29 -16.53
CA SER A 523 -4.31 12.50 -17.90
C SER A 523 -3.01 11.75 -18.18
N TYR A 524 -2.94 11.19 -19.38
CA TYR A 524 -1.86 10.28 -19.76
C TYR A 524 -1.72 10.22 -21.28
N VAL A 525 -0.49 10.09 -21.78
CA VAL A 525 -0.25 9.57 -23.14
C VAL A 525 0.44 8.21 -23.02
N MET A 526 -0.19 7.17 -23.57
CA MET A 526 0.38 5.84 -23.69
C MET A 526 0.64 5.53 -25.15
N LEU A 527 1.89 5.25 -25.49
CA LEU A 527 2.31 4.86 -26.83
C LEU A 527 2.77 3.41 -26.81
N ILE A 528 2.32 2.62 -27.78
CA ILE A 528 2.60 1.18 -27.84
C ILE A 528 3.07 0.83 -29.24
N THR A 529 4.15 0.06 -29.33
CA THR A 529 4.68 -0.45 -30.60
C THR A 529 5.22 -1.87 -30.46
N ASP A 530 5.47 -2.51 -31.60
CA ASP A 530 6.01 -3.87 -31.68
C ASP A 530 7.44 -4.00 -31.11
N GLU A 531 7.83 -5.21 -30.72
CA GLU A 531 9.18 -5.51 -30.23
C GLU A 531 10.29 -5.14 -31.24
N GLY A 532 11.40 -4.60 -30.71
CA GLY A 532 12.56 -4.19 -31.48
C GLY A 532 12.32 -2.95 -32.36
N ILE A 533 11.23 -2.22 -32.12
CA ILE A 533 11.04 -0.84 -32.55
C ILE A 533 11.48 0.07 -31.41
N ASN A 534 12.39 1.00 -31.72
CA ASN A 534 12.81 2.02 -30.78
C ASN A 534 11.81 3.16 -30.80
N LEU A 535 11.31 3.55 -29.64
CA LEU A 535 10.42 4.69 -29.47
C LEU A 535 11.03 5.67 -28.47
N SER A 536 11.06 6.94 -28.84
CA SER A 536 11.43 8.04 -27.93
C SER A 536 10.43 9.17 -28.06
N ALA A 537 10.09 9.81 -26.94
CA ALA A 537 9.20 10.95 -26.90
C ALA A 537 9.87 12.13 -26.20
N PHE A 538 9.63 13.33 -26.71
CA PHE A 538 10.20 14.56 -26.19
C PHE A 538 9.13 15.64 -26.10
N GLN A 539 9.05 16.32 -24.97
CA GLN A 539 8.24 17.52 -24.82
C GLN A 539 9.00 18.71 -25.41
N LYS A 540 8.34 19.52 -26.24
CA LYS A 540 8.93 20.76 -26.75
C LYS A 540 8.65 21.94 -25.85
N PHE A 541 9.65 22.80 -25.72
CA PHE A 541 9.59 24.11 -25.08
C PHE A 541 10.32 25.12 -25.98
N GLY A 542 9.59 25.69 -26.95
CA GLY A 542 10.20 26.53 -28.00
C GLY A 542 11.25 25.75 -28.80
N PRO A 543 12.53 26.19 -28.87
CA PRO A 543 13.59 25.47 -29.58
C PRO A 543 14.14 24.26 -28.80
N MET A 544 13.84 24.13 -27.50
CA MET A 544 14.33 23.04 -26.65
C MET A 544 13.41 21.83 -26.69
N SER A 545 13.98 20.64 -26.50
CA SER A 545 13.24 19.38 -26.38
C SER A 545 13.83 18.58 -25.23
N VAL A 546 12.97 18.13 -24.31
CA VAL A 546 13.36 17.31 -23.15
C VAL A 546 12.69 15.94 -23.24
N PRO A 547 13.35 14.85 -22.81
CA PRO A 547 12.70 13.53 -22.77
C PRO A 547 11.39 13.59 -21.98
N ALA A 548 10.34 13.00 -22.54
CA ALA A 548 9.02 12.97 -21.92
C ALA A 548 8.62 11.52 -21.64
N GLY A 549 8.33 11.22 -20.38
CA GLY A 549 7.88 9.89 -19.97
C GLY A 549 8.99 8.84 -19.91
N SER A 550 8.58 7.58 -19.77
CA SER A 550 9.46 6.42 -19.68
C SER A 550 8.91 5.25 -20.48
N GLY A 551 9.81 4.44 -21.05
CA GLY A 551 9.44 3.27 -21.84
C GLY A 551 9.94 1.96 -21.23
N PHE A 552 9.22 0.88 -21.49
CA PHE A 552 9.52 -0.46 -21.00
C PHE A 552 9.03 -1.53 -21.97
N LEU A 553 9.70 -2.68 -21.96
CA LEU A 553 9.28 -3.86 -22.70
C LEU A 553 8.31 -4.68 -21.85
N GLN A 554 7.05 -4.75 -22.26
CA GLN A 554 6.05 -5.58 -21.60
C GLN A 554 6.15 -7.01 -22.15
N GLN A 555 6.37 -7.96 -21.26
CA GLN A 555 6.36 -9.38 -21.60
C GLN A 555 4.91 -9.86 -21.80
N PRO A 556 4.68 -10.86 -22.67
CA PRO A 556 3.37 -11.48 -22.79
C PRO A 556 3.04 -12.27 -21.52
N LEU A 557 1.75 -12.54 -21.33
CA LEU A 557 1.31 -13.48 -20.30
C LEU A 557 1.83 -14.88 -20.66
N VAL A 558 2.21 -15.64 -19.65
CA VAL A 558 2.61 -17.05 -19.81
C VAL A 558 1.54 -17.90 -19.15
N LYS A 559 1.14 -18.97 -19.82
CA LYS A 559 0.21 -19.94 -19.26
C LYS A 559 0.82 -20.59 -18.02
N GLU A 560 0.09 -20.58 -16.91
CA GLU A 560 0.57 -21.08 -15.61
C GLU A 560 1.04 -22.55 -15.61
N GLU A 561 0.56 -23.34 -16.58
CA GLU A 561 0.96 -24.74 -16.78
C GLU A 561 1.57 -24.94 -18.18
N GLY A 562 2.60 -24.15 -18.53
CA GLY A 562 3.34 -24.34 -19.78
C GLY A 562 4.31 -23.20 -20.13
N ALA A 563 4.82 -23.25 -21.35
CA ALA A 563 5.64 -22.18 -21.95
C ALA A 563 4.87 -21.37 -23.01
N GLU A 564 3.56 -21.61 -23.13
CA GLU A 564 2.69 -20.93 -24.07
C GLU A 564 2.53 -19.46 -23.66
N LYS A 565 2.68 -18.56 -24.63
CA LYS A 565 2.62 -17.11 -24.44
C LYS A 565 1.38 -16.56 -25.12
N SER A 566 0.73 -15.57 -24.52
CA SER A 566 -0.46 -14.96 -25.12
C SER A 566 -0.15 -14.23 -26.44
N GLY A 567 1.09 -13.76 -26.63
CA GLY A 567 1.52 -13.08 -27.86
C GLY A 567 3.01 -12.70 -27.84
N PRO A 568 3.47 -11.86 -28.79
CA PRO A 568 4.80 -11.29 -28.75
C PRO A 568 4.91 -10.19 -27.67
N PRO A 569 6.13 -9.90 -27.15
CA PRO A 569 6.39 -8.71 -26.35
C PRO A 569 6.01 -7.42 -27.09
N MET A 570 5.67 -6.38 -26.33
CA MET A 570 5.35 -5.06 -26.87
C MET A 570 6.09 -3.97 -26.10
N TYR A 571 6.51 -2.93 -26.80
CA TYR A 571 7.14 -1.77 -26.18
C TYR A 571 6.08 -0.73 -25.81
N PHE A 572 6.02 -0.38 -24.53
CA PHE A 572 5.14 0.64 -23.99
C PHE A 572 5.95 1.88 -23.65
N HIS A 573 5.37 3.06 -23.85
CA HIS A 573 5.94 4.33 -23.44
C HIS A 573 4.87 5.20 -22.80
N TYR A 574 5.12 5.59 -21.56
CA TYR A 574 4.18 6.23 -20.66
C TYR A 574 4.60 7.67 -20.40
N ILE A 575 3.72 8.61 -20.70
CA ILE A 575 3.88 10.03 -20.39
C ILE A 575 2.76 10.41 -19.41
N PRO A 576 3.02 10.34 -18.09
CA PRO A 576 2.05 10.74 -17.07
C PRO A 576 1.87 12.26 -17.05
N LYS A 577 0.63 12.71 -16.81
CA LYS A 577 0.28 14.12 -16.59
C LYS A 577 0.92 15.09 -17.62
N PRO A 578 0.81 14.80 -18.92
CA PRO A 578 1.29 15.67 -19.98
C PRO A 578 0.75 17.10 -19.82
N THR A 579 1.53 18.12 -20.22
CA THR A 579 1.09 19.51 -20.17
C THR A 579 0.02 19.77 -21.23
N ASP A 580 -0.99 20.57 -20.89
CA ASP A 580 -2.05 20.92 -21.83
C ASP A 580 -1.52 21.77 -22.99
N GLY A 581 -2.03 21.54 -24.20
CA GLY A 581 -1.52 22.14 -25.44
C GLY A 581 -0.08 21.73 -25.78
N GLY A 582 0.46 20.69 -25.12
CA GLY A 582 1.84 20.24 -25.31
C GLY A 582 2.09 19.68 -26.71
N ASP A 583 3.12 20.20 -27.37
CA ASP A 583 3.71 19.64 -28.59
C ASP A 583 4.76 18.58 -28.21
N PHE A 584 4.40 17.30 -28.32
CA PHE A 584 5.38 16.23 -28.17
C PHE A 584 5.94 15.82 -29.53
N LEU A 585 7.26 15.61 -29.60
CA LEU A 585 7.91 14.93 -30.71
C LEU A 585 8.08 13.45 -30.35
N VAL A 586 7.52 12.56 -31.16
CA VAL A 586 7.73 11.11 -31.05
C VAL A 586 8.56 10.64 -32.22
N ASN A 587 9.64 9.92 -31.95
CA ASN A 587 10.48 9.32 -32.97
C ASN A 587 10.42 7.80 -32.85
N ILE A 588 10.14 7.16 -33.99
CA ILE A 588 10.08 5.70 -34.14
C ILE A 588 11.23 5.27 -35.06
N SER A 589 12.07 4.33 -34.65
CA SER A 589 13.17 3.85 -35.49
C SER A 589 13.46 2.37 -35.28
N SER A 590 14.23 1.78 -36.19
CA SER A 590 14.79 0.45 -36.02
C SER A 590 16.10 0.32 -36.78
N ASN A 591 16.96 -0.62 -36.37
CA ASN A 591 18.21 -0.92 -37.05
C ASN A 591 18.00 -1.67 -38.38
N THR A 592 16.92 -2.44 -38.47
CA THR A 592 16.57 -3.28 -39.62
C THR A 592 15.28 -2.79 -40.25
N ILE A 593 15.10 -3.00 -41.56
CA ILE A 593 13.84 -2.64 -42.21
C ILE A 593 12.74 -3.60 -41.77
N LYS A 594 11.72 -3.05 -41.13
CA LYS A 594 10.50 -3.78 -40.78
C LYS A 594 9.30 -2.84 -40.65
N PRO A 595 8.08 -3.36 -40.89
CA PRO A 595 6.87 -2.64 -40.56
C PRO A 595 6.76 -2.44 -39.05
N TYR A 596 6.01 -1.43 -38.64
CA TYR A 596 5.61 -1.22 -37.26
C TYR A 596 4.15 -0.73 -37.18
N THR A 597 3.51 -1.01 -36.06
CA THR A 597 2.24 -0.42 -35.65
C THR A 597 2.47 0.42 -34.39
N LEU A 598 2.16 1.71 -34.46
CA LEU A 598 2.12 2.60 -33.30
C LEU A 598 0.66 2.82 -32.91
N LYS A 599 0.28 2.37 -31.70
CA LYS A 599 -0.99 2.75 -31.07
C LYS A 599 -0.74 3.86 -30.06
N ALA A 600 -1.44 4.98 -30.20
CA ALA A 600 -1.38 6.12 -29.29
C ALA A 600 -2.71 6.29 -28.57
N TYR A 601 -2.67 6.26 -27.24
CA TYR A 601 -3.81 6.45 -26.36
C TYR A 601 -3.65 7.80 -25.66
N PHE A 602 -4.68 8.64 -25.75
CA PHE A 602 -4.73 9.96 -25.12
C PHE A 602 -5.83 9.94 -24.06
N TYR A 603 -5.44 10.00 -22.78
CA TYR A 603 -6.34 10.09 -21.64
C TYR A 603 -6.39 11.54 -21.17
N ASP A 604 -7.59 12.09 -21.01
CA ASP A 604 -7.79 13.41 -20.40
C ASP A 604 -7.82 13.34 -18.86
N VAL A 605 -8.04 14.46 -18.19
CA VAL A 605 -8.11 14.54 -16.71
C VAL A 605 -9.18 13.66 -16.08
N GLU A 606 -10.22 13.31 -16.85
CA GLU A 606 -11.30 12.40 -16.44
C GLU A 606 -10.97 10.94 -16.76
N GLY A 607 -9.84 10.68 -17.41
CA GLY A 607 -9.44 9.36 -17.88
C GLY A 607 -10.14 8.94 -19.17
N ARG A 608 -10.94 9.79 -19.82
CA ARG A 608 -11.62 9.43 -21.08
C ARG A 608 -10.57 9.31 -22.19
N VAL A 609 -10.72 8.30 -23.05
CA VAL A 609 -9.67 7.92 -24.00
C VAL A 609 -10.00 8.24 -25.46
N ARG A 610 -8.99 8.65 -26.23
CA ARG A 610 -8.95 8.59 -27.70
C ARG A 610 -7.79 7.70 -28.12
N ILE A 611 -8.03 6.81 -29.08
CA ILE A 611 -7.01 5.89 -29.60
C ILE A 611 -6.76 6.18 -31.08
N GLU A 612 -5.50 6.29 -31.47
CA GLU A 612 -5.05 6.42 -32.86
C GLU A 612 -4.11 5.27 -33.20
N THR A 613 -4.31 4.63 -34.36
CA THR A 613 -3.42 3.57 -34.84
C THR A 613 -2.73 4.01 -36.11
N ILE A 614 -1.40 4.01 -36.09
CA ILE A 614 -0.55 4.38 -37.21
C ILE A 614 0.27 3.16 -37.62
N LYS A 615 0.42 2.96 -38.93
CA LYS A 615 1.30 1.94 -39.50
C LYS A 615 2.39 2.61 -40.32
N GLY A 616 3.59 2.05 -40.30
CA GLY A 616 4.71 2.56 -41.08
C GLY A 616 5.81 1.52 -41.27
N ILE A 617 6.92 1.94 -41.89
CA ILE A 617 8.11 1.12 -42.10
C ILE A 617 9.33 1.94 -41.68
N VAL A 618 10.11 1.40 -40.76
CA VAL A 618 11.38 1.99 -40.28
C VAL A 618 12.53 1.02 -40.49
N GLY A 619 13.75 1.54 -40.49
CA GLY A 619 14.98 0.77 -40.66
C GLY A 619 16.18 1.67 -40.92
N ASP A 620 17.38 1.07 -40.90
CA ASP A 620 18.66 1.78 -41.07
C ASP A 620 18.87 2.93 -40.05
N ASN A 621 18.23 2.85 -38.88
CA ASN A 621 18.18 3.88 -37.83
C ASN A 621 17.66 5.26 -38.31
N ILE A 622 16.95 5.32 -39.43
CA ILE A 622 16.28 6.53 -39.92
C ILE A 622 14.90 6.61 -39.25
N PRO A 623 14.65 7.60 -38.36
CA PRO A 623 13.42 7.67 -37.61
C PRO A 623 12.26 8.21 -38.44
N ASP A 624 11.07 7.63 -38.23
CA ASP A 624 9.80 8.30 -38.50
C ASP A 624 9.49 9.24 -37.32
N SER A 625 9.25 10.51 -37.62
CA SER A 625 8.89 11.52 -36.61
C SER A 625 7.40 11.85 -36.64
N TYR A 626 6.82 12.02 -35.47
CA TYR A 626 5.42 12.41 -35.25
C TYR A 626 5.34 13.58 -34.29
N THR A 627 4.32 14.42 -34.46
CA THR A 627 3.95 15.43 -33.47
C THR A 627 2.64 15.05 -32.82
N ILE A 628 2.59 15.07 -31.50
CA ILE A 628 1.35 14.95 -30.73
C ILE A 628 0.97 16.35 -30.27
N LEU A 629 -0.24 16.77 -30.64
CA LEU A 629 -0.93 17.89 -30.02
C LEU A 629 -1.86 17.31 -28.96
N PHE A 630 -1.45 17.39 -27.70
CA PHE A 630 -2.23 16.84 -26.59
C PHE A 630 -3.20 17.89 -26.03
N ASN A 631 -4.44 17.47 -25.79
CA ASN A 631 -5.45 18.27 -25.09
C ASN A 631 -5.84 17.55 -23.80
N LYS A 632 -5.50 18.18 -22.68
CA LYS A 632 -5.64 17.62 -21.34
C LYS A 632 -7.09 17.56 -20.86
N GLN A 633 -7.95 18.43 -21.39
CA GLN A 633 -9.34 18.56 -20.96
C GLN A 633 -10.32 17.77 -21.83
N ASN A 634 -9.91 17.42 -23.05
CA ASN A 634 -10.72 16.69 -23.99
C ASN A 634 -9.83 15.78 -24.84
N SER A 635 -9.82 14.50 -24.51
CA SER A 635 -9.04 13.50 -25.26
C SER A 635 -9.41 13.44 -26.74
N GLN A 636 -10.66 13.74 -27.10
CA GLN A 636 -11.12 13.78 -28.50
C GLN A 636 -10.49 14.92 -29.30
N ALA A 637 -9.96 15.95 -28.64
CA ALA A 637 -9.22 17.02 -29.30
C ALA A 637 -7.73 16.69 -29.50
N SER A 638 -7.19 15.67 -28.82
CA SER A 638 -5.81 15.23 -28.98
C SER A 638 -5.56 14.60 -30.34
N LYS A 639 -4.41 14.89 -30.97
CA LYS A 639 -4.07 14.38 -32.31
C LYS A 639 -2.60 13.99 -32.39
N ILE A 640 -2.30 12.93 -33.14
CA ILE A 640 -0.96 12.59 -33.58
C ILE A 640 -0.85 12.75 -35.09
N SER A 641 0.23 13.37 -35.57
CA SER A 641 0.43 13.67 -36.99
C SER A 641 1.85 13.34 -37.40
N LYS A 642 2.01 12.61 -38.52
CA LYS A 642 3.34 12.32 -39.07
C LYS A 642 4.00 13.61 -39.54
N LYS A 643 5.26 13.80 -39.19
CA LYS A 643 6.07 14.94 -39.62
C LYS A 643 6.82 14.56 -40.88
N TYR A 644 6.60 15.33 -41.94
CA TYR A 644 7.28 15.13 -43.21
C TYR A 644 8.23 16.29 -43.51
N SER A 645 9.41 15.98 -44.06
CA SER A 645 10.36 16.95 -44.54
C SER A 645 10.98 16.47 -45.85
N PHE A 646 11.62 17.38 -46.59
CA PHE A 646 12.41 16.98 -47.75
C PHE A 646 13.52 15.99 -47.37
N ASP A 647 14.12 16.17 -46.20
CA ASP A 647 15.16 15.27 -45.69
C ASP A 647 14.62 13.88 -45.35
N SER A 648 13.42 13.78 -44.77
CA SER A 648 12.79 12.47 -44.53
C SER A 648 12.49 11.76 -45.85
N LEU A 649 11.98 12.49 -46.85
CA LEU A 649 11.66 11.92 -48.15
C LEU A 649 12.92 11.44 -48.90
N ILE A 650 14.01 12.21 -48.86
CA ILE A 650 15.30 11.80 -49.44
C ILE A 650 15.85 10.57 -48.71
N ALA A 651 15.85 10.58 -47.37
CA ALA A 651 16.34 9.46 -46.58
C ALA A 651 15.56 8.16 -46.87
N ASP A 652 14.24 8.26 -47.02
CA ASP A 652 13.39 7.12 -47.36
C ASP A 652 13.62 6.62 -48.79
N LEU A 653 13.80 7.52 -49.77
CA LEU A 653 14.18 7.13 -51.14
C LEU A 653 15.50 6.36 -51.16
N ASP A 654 16.52 6.90 -50.49
CA ASP A 654 17.86 6.32 -50.43
C ASP A 654 17.81 4.95 -49.74
N ARG A 655 17.06 4.85 -48.62
CA ARG A 655 16.82 3.61 -47.89
C ARG A 655 16.12 2.57 -48.76
N PHE A 656 15.03 2.92 -49.43
CA PHE A 656 14.26 1.97 -50.23
C PHE A 656 15.00 1.51 -51.49
N TYR A 657 15.85 2.34 -52.07
CA TYR A 657 16.74 1.91 -53.13
C TYR A 657 17.83 0.96 -52.62
N LYS A 658 18.54 1.33 -51.54
CA LYS A 658 19.57 0.49 -50.90
C LYS A 658 19.03 -0.92 -50.57
N ASN A 659 17.78 -1.00 -50.14
CA ASN A 659 17.13 -2.24 -49.71
C ASN A 659 16.25 -2.89 -50.80
N LYS A 660 16.44 -2.54 -52.08
CA LYS A 660 15.79 -3.18 -53.24
C LYS A 660 14.24 -3.14 -53.20
N LEU A 661 13.66 -2.14 -52.55
CA LEU A 661 12.25 -1.79 -52.66
C LEU A 661 11.99 -0.85 -53.84
N ILE A 662 13.02 -0.12 -54.29
CA ILE A 662 13.11 0.52 -55.60
C ILE A 662 14.16 -0.25 -56.39
N THR A 663 13.77 -0.93 -57.47
CA THR A 663 14.63 -1.89 -58.18
C THR A 663 15.34 -1.29 -59.40
N ASN A 664 14.84 -0.18 -59.94
CA ASN A 664 15.40 0.46 -61.13
C ASN A 664 16.24 1.70 -60.77
N SER A 665 17.53 1.66 -61.10
CA SER A 665 18.49 2.72 -60.77
C SER A 665 18.23 4.04 -61.49
N LYS A 666 17.64 4.03 -62.70
CA LYS A 666 17.28 5.25 -63.44
C LYS A 666 16.08 5.93 -62.80
N ILE A 667 15.07 5.17 -62.42
CA ILE A 667 13.89 5.67 -61.70
C ILE A 667 14.30 6.27 -60.35
N TYR A 668 15.13 5.57 -59.57
CA TYR A 668 15.66 6.10 -58.32
C TYR A 668 16.40 7.43 -58.51
N LYS A 669 17.33 7.52 -59.48
CA LYS A 669 18.08 8.75 -59.75
C LYS A 669 17.18 9.92 -60.14
N ALA A 670 16.16 9.66 -60.96
CA ALA A 670 15.19 10.68 -61.36
C ALA A 670 14.38 11.19 -60.16
N LEU A 671 13.76 10.27 -59.40
CA LEU A 671 12.99 10.60 -58.20
C LEU A 671 13.83 11.36 -57.16
N ARG A 672 15.06 10.92 -56.92
CA ARG A 672 15.97 11.59 -55.97
C ARG A 672 16.35 12.98 -56.43
N LEU A 673 16.63 13.18 -57.72
CA LEU A 673 16.94 14.50 -58.28
C LEU A 673 15.78 15.46 -58.09
N ASP A 674 14.55 15.04 -58.42
CA ASP A 674 13.36 15.88 -58.27
C ASP A 674 13.19 16.38 -56.83
N VAL A 675 13.36 15.52 -55.82
CA VAL A 675 13.20 15.91 -54.41
C VAL A 675 14.36 16.81 -53.94
N VAL A 676 15.60 16.52 -54.34
CA VAL A 676 16.76 17.34 -53.98
C VAL A 676 16.64 18.75 -54.57
N GLU A 677 16.25 18.88 -55.83
CA GLU A 677 16.02 20.19 -56.45
C GLU A 677 14.78 20.88 -55.84
N ALA A 678 13.69 20.14 -55.61
CA ALA A 678 12.52 20.68 -54.94
C ALA A 678 12.86 21.25 -53.55
N LYS A 679 13.73 20.58 -52.78
CA LYS A 679 14.23 21.08 -51.49
C LYS A 679 14.92 22.44 -51.65
N LYS A 680 15.85 22.57 -52.62
CA LYS A 680 16.59 23.82 -52.87
C LYS A 680 15.65 25.00 -53.16
N PHE A 681 14.59 24.76 -53.93
CA PHE A 681 13.64 25.81 -54.35
C PHE A 681 12.52 26.08 -53.34
N SER A 682 12.37 25.26 -52.30
CA SER A 682 11.22 25.28 -51.37
C SER A 682 11.00 26.60 -50.62
N VAL A 683 12.06 27.39 -50.40
CA VAL A 683 11.97 28.66 -49.64
C VAL A 683 11.66 29.85 -50.56
N LYS A 684 12.41 30.00 -51.66
CA LYS A 684 12.36 31.20 -52.52
C LYS A 684 11.52 31.02 -53.79
N GLN A 685 11.33 29.79 -54.27
CA GLN A 685 10.66 29.49 -55.54
C GLN A 685 9.66 28.34 -55.36
N LYS A 686 8.69 28.54 -54.44
CA LYS A 686 7.69 27.52 -54.07
C LYS A 686 6.96 26.91 -55.27
N LYS A 687 6.62 27.72 -56.29
CA LYS A 687 5.98 27.23 -57.53
C LYS A 687 6.84 26.21 -58.27
N LEU A 688 8.14 26.47 -58.42
CA LEU A 688 9.08 25.55 -59.07
C LEU A 688 9.28 24.28 -58.24
N SER A 689 9.47 24.43 -56.92
CA SER A 689 9.55 23.31 -55.97
C SER A 689 8.32 22.40 -56.06
N ARG A 690 7.13 23.01 -56.14
CA ARG A 690 5.86 22.32 -56.31
C ARG A 690 5.76 21.58 -57.65
N THR A 691 6.21 22.18 -58.75
CA THR A 691 6.26 21.51 -60.06
C THR A 691 7.13 20.25 -60.02
N LEU A 692 8.32 20.34 -59.40
CA LEU A 692 9.25 19.21 -59.25
C LEU A 692 8.64 18.08 -58.41
N LEU A 693 7.98 18.40 -57.29
CA LEU A 693 7.24 17.39 -56.53
C LEU A 693 6.05 16.80 -57.30
N GLY A 694 5.42 17.58 -58.18
CA GLY A 694 4.39 17.07 -59.08
C GLY A 694 4.95 16.03 -60.06
N ALA A 695 6.10 16.32 -60.67
CA ALA A 695 6.81 15.37 -61.54
C ALA A 695 7.23 14.11 -60.77
N PHE A 696 7.78 14.27 -59.56
CA PHE A 696 8.10 13.17 -58.67
C PHE A 696 6.89 12.25 -58.42
N ILE A 697 5.72 12.81 -58.08
CA ILE A 697 4.51 12.04 -57.80
C ILE A 697 4.06 11.27 -59.04
N ILE A 698 4.12 11.88 -60.23
CA ILE A 698 3.76 11.22 -61.49
C ILE A 698 4.67 10.02 -61.75
N VAL A 699 6.00 10.19 -61.63
CA VAL A 699 6.97 9.11 -61.83
C VAL A 699 6.82 8.01 -60.78
N LEU A 700 6.54 8.40 -59.53
CA LEU A 700 6.29 7.47 -58.42
C LEU A 700 5.02 6.62 -58.69
N ASP A 701 3.92 7.26 -59.09
CA ASP A 701 2.65 6.61 -59.41
C ASP A 701 2.78 5.68 -60.63
N SER A 702 3.45 6.11 -61.70
CA SER A 702 3.64 5.29 -62.91
C SER A 702 4.59 4.10 -62.70
N SER A 703 5.47 4.18 -61.70
CA SER A 703 6.47 3.14 -61.40
C SER A 703 6.01 2.15 -60.32
N HIS A 704 4.86 2.40 -59.68
CA HIS A 704 4.30 1.53 -58.65
C HIS A 704 4.00 0.14 -59.21
N LYS A 705 4.34 -0.90 -58.44
CA LYS A 705 4.21 -2.34 -58.79
C LYS A 705 5.09 -2.81 -59.95
N ILE A 706 5.78 -1.91 -60.66
CA ILE A 706 6.74 -2.25 -61.73
C ILE A 706 8.17 -2.18 -61.18
N PHE A 707 8.58 -1.00 -60.72
CA PHE A 707 9.93 -0.74 -60.22
C PHE A 707 9.95 -0.35 -58.74
N ILE A 708 8.80 -0.02 -58.17
CA ILE A 708 8.64 0.42 -56.79
C ILE A 708 7.63 -0.50 -56.12
N LYS A 709 8.10 -1.25 -55.12
CA LYS A 709 7.25 -2.14 -54.31
C LYS A 709 6.20 -1.33 -53.55
N THR A 710 5.05 -1.95 -53.29
CA THR A 710 3.92 -1.30 -52.61
C THR A 710 4.30 -0.68 -51.26
N ASP A 711 5.16 -1.34 -50.51
CA ASP A 711 5.66 -0.88 -49.21
C ASP A 711 6.38 0.48 -49.30
N ALA A 712 7.30 0.63 -50.25
CA ALA A 712 7.99 1.90 -50.48
C ALA A 712 7.03 2.97 -51.01
N TYR A 713 6.12 2.59 -51.91
CA TYR A 713 5.12 3.50 -52.46
C TYR A 713 4.21 4.10 -51.38
N GLN A 714 3.72 3.26 -50.46
CA GLN A 714 2.85 3.67 -49.35
C GLN A 714 3.54 4.64 -48.38
N VAL A 715 4.88 4.61 -48.30
CA VAL A 715 5.65 5.55 -47.46
C VAL A 715 6.02 6.83 -48.22
N LEU A 716 6.48 6.71 -49.47
CA LEU A 716 6.98 7.83 -50.27
C LEU A 716 5.88 8.75 -50.78
N ARG A 717 4.73 8.20 -51.18
CA ARG A 717 3.69 8.99 -51.82
C ARG A 717 3.01 9.98 -50.87
N PRO A 718 2.56 9.59 -49.66
CA PRO A 718 1.95 10.54 -48.73
C PRO A 718 2.91 11.68 -48.36
N GLN A 719 4.21 11.38 -48.24
CA GLN A 719 5.26 12.37 -48.01
C GLN A 719 5.32 13.42 -49.13
N ALA A 720 5.45 12.97 -50.37
CA ALA A 720 5.54 13.86 -51.51
C ALA A 720 4.27 14.69 -51.69
N VAL A 721 3.09 14.07 -51.51
CA VAL A 721 1.79 14.78 -51.59
C VAL A 721 1.66 15.83 -50.49
N PHE A 722 2.10 15.52 -49.26
CA PHE A 722 2.10 16.50 -48.16
C PHE A 722 3.02 17.67 -48.47
N LEU A 723 4.27 17.41 -48.86
CA LEU A 723 5.23 18.46 -49.21
C LEU A 723 4.72 19.30 -50.38
N TYR A 724 4.17 18.66 -51.41
CA TYR A 724 3.54 19.32 -52.55
C TYR A 724 2.43 20.29 -52.12
N ASN A 725 1.54 19.84 -51.22
CA ASN A 725 0.44 20.64 -50.69
C ASN A 725 0.90 21.77 -49.76
N SER A 726 1.98 21.58 -49.00
CA SER A 726 2.57 22.61 -48.13
C SER A 726 3.16 23.80 -48.90
N LEU A 727 3.42 23.63 -50.20
CA LEU A 727 3.93 24.65 -51.11
C LEU A 727 2.82 25.41 -51.86
N LYS A 728 1.54 25.32 -51.42
CA LYS A 728 0.49 26.22 -51.92
C LYS A 728 0.91 27.68 -51.66
N PRO A 729 0.65 28.61 -52.60
CA PRO A 729 1.05 30.01 -52.48
C PRO A 729 0.62 30.66 -51.17
#